data_AF-F0SNA6-F1
#
_entry.id   AF-F0SNA6-F1
#
_cell.length_a   1.000
_cell.length_b   1.000
_cell.length_c   1.000
_cell.angle_alpha   90.00
_cell.angle_beta   90.00
_cell.angle_gamma   90.00
#
_symmetry.space_group_name_H-M   'P 1'
#
loop_
_entity.id
_entity.type
_entity.pdbx_description
1 polymer ?
#
loop_
_entity_poly.entity_id
_entity_poly.type
_entity_poly.pdbx_seq_one_letter_code
_entity_poly.pdbx_strand_id
1 'polypeptide(L)'
;MRLQLPWRPECAPSDSFAPGKSQSLVTYGRIGLLSLTFAVVGSSGCANFYEKQALTKFHADLDEGKVTAMREQSTDHFSKMALRHEESDEALEQLRIPSGKFKVLDVEDVSKTERKVTLGFGEDNRRKILYRLVKDEETRKWKVDDIFLRQRVNDKTIAMAVTEQMDVLLSAREFYEAWSSNEREQVLAASDPELAKGLSELPPRVLANLVEQMVGKSDRNGSFRPEAHISGDEAVVRLNRSHGTLVMSMEQDPSGWSVKDLALEARKDETSMKSLVRSVAITNQAFRFLSAWDSENKPALKEVTEQRFFDAGLAPANLADFKLPSPLEIDSKVDVTLLENHADVVVHDPDRTVRLTLSEMDENSENYQVSDVAIYDMTSQRTLSLSSALTARPIADLFLQALTQRDEQMLRYSSTIDLQKQAWSRMSPQTLTVVPFPMEGLEQAKLEGTTFSGDLTHVKYQAGGNLLTVVLHDNNGRVLVDDVLITSAEADQEKATAESLKHYLSAVGPVYELASQIHHNQPDGTVRLVTDDFYDRVFSLSDSVPQASYTILDYISSGKPKLKTSNTEQAGEDATMQASLIQPNQPSVARYQPKSGDLFVEFTTRKGVMKLALLEEDGLLRVDDALVTTTGNPVAERLKQTMRMELATRRTENMIRTVAAQSSEQPLPGVSIPGMTHSTGSLPDEAGQVSIDEQTALKNALYEKYGNTPDRQVQPTAGATPQTARKPIDIDEAMPAQTTPGAPRAVASPQRLQTNEHLLLQPIPID
;
A
#
# COMPACT_ATOMS: atom_id res chain seq x y z
N MET A 1 -47.81 9.80 -18.26
CA MET A 1 -48.02 9.98 -19.70
C MET A 1 -46.65 10.09 -20.38
N ARG A 2 -46.44 9.46 -21.53
CA ARG A 2 -45.23 9.64 -22.38
C ARG A 2 -45.71 10.06 -23.77
N LEU A 3 -45.08 11.07 -24.36
CA LEU A 3 -45.26 11.43 -25.77
C LEU A 3 -44.08 10.88 -26.55
N GLN A 4 -44.36 10.07 -27.57
CA GLN A 4 -43.38 9.63 -28.56
C GLN A 4 -43.53 10.49 -29.82
N LEU A 5 -42.41 10.98 -30.34
CA LEU A 5 -42.29 11.49 -31.71
C LEU A 5 -41.04 10.86 -32.36
N PRO A 6 -41.01 10.70 -33.71
CA PRO A 6 -40.34 9.53 -34.28
C PRO A 6 -39.38 9.83 -35.46
N TRP A 7 -38.79 8.76 -36.01
CA TRP A 7 -38.00 8.67 -37.27
C TRP A 7 -36.64 9.39 -37.33
N ARG A 8 -35.58 8.57 -37.42
CA ARG A 8 -34.42 8.79 -38.30
C ARG A 8 -34.21 7.50 -39.13
N PRO A 9 -33.80 7.58 -40.41
CA PRO A 9 -33.40 6.41 -41.18
C PRO A 9 -31.93 6.04 -40.92
N GLU A 10 -31.61 4.75 -41.01
CA GLU A 10 -30.24 4.24 -40.96
C GLU A 10 -29.55 4.38 -42.33
N CYS A 11 -28.22 4.55 -42.32
CA CYS A 11 -27.38 4.44 -43.52
C CYS A 11 -26.32 3.35 -43.29
N ALA A 12 -26.37 2.29 -44.08
CA ALA A 12 -25.37 1.23 -44.09
C ALA A 12 -24.09 1.65 -44.87
N PRO A 13 -22.91 1.07 -44.57
CA PRO A 13 -21.67 1.42 -45.25
C PRO A 13 -21.63 0.92 -46.70
N SER A 14 -20.84 1.58 -47.55
CA SER A 14 -20.59 1.19 -48.94
C SER A 14 -19.22 0.53 -49.11
N ASP A 15 -19.16 -0.49 -49.98
CA ASP A 15 -17.99 -1.37 -50.13
C ASP A 15 -16.74 -0.72 -50.75
N SER A 16 -15.60 -1.28 -50.38
CA SER A 16 -14.28 -0.90 -50.90
C SER A 16 -14.03 -1.44 -52.32
N PHE A 17 -13.76 -0.54 -53.27
CA PHE A 17 -13.30 -0.90 -54.62
C PHE A 17 -11.77 -0.90 -54.71
N ALA A 18 -11.19 -2.07 -54.99
CA ALA A 18 -9.76 -2.22 -55.28
C ALA A 18 -9.47 -2.10 -56.79
N PRO A 19 -8.47 -1.31 -57.23
CA PRO A 19 -8.11 -1.21 -58.64
C PRO A 19 -7.34 -2.45 -59.13
N GLY A 20 -7.97 -3.22 -60.01
CA GLY A 20 -7.35 -4.37 -60.67
C GLY A 20 -6.22 -3.99 -61.63
N LYS A 21 -5.16 -4.79 -61.67
CA LYS A 21 -4.05 -4.62 -62.63
C LYS A 21 -4.51 -4.96 -64.05
N SER A 22 -4.23 -4.10 -65.02
CA SER A 22 -4.18 -4.47 -66.44
C SER A 22 -2.76 -4.30 -66.98
N GLN A 23 -2.34 -5.22 -67.83
CA GLN A 23 -1.08 -5.16 -68.58
C GLN A 23 -1.43 -5.06 -70.07
N SER A 24 -0.78 -4.15 -70.80
CA SER A 24 -0.75 -4.18 -72.26
C SER A 24 0.60 -3.71 -72.80
N LEU A 25 1.04 -4.36 -73.87
CA LEU A 25 2.42 -4.34 -74.35
C LEU A 25 2.81 -3.06 -75.09
N VAL A 26 4.11 -2.75 -75.05
CA VAL A 26 4.76 -1.77 -75.93
C VAL A 26 5.08 -2.42 -77.28
N THR A 27 4.68 -1.78 -78.38
CA THR A 27 5.23 -2.06 -79.72
C THR A 27 5.39 -0.75 -80.50
N TYR A 28 6.55 -0.54 -81.13
CA TYR A 28 6.81 0.61 -82.00
C TYR A 28 6.13 0.45 -83.38
N GLY A 29 5.58 1.55 -83.91
CA GLY A 29 5.04 1.67 -85.27
C GLY A 29 5.26 3.08 -85.82
N ARG A 30 5.40 3.25 -87.15
CA ARG A 30 5.91 4.48 -87.77
C ARG A 30 4.97 5.04 -88.85
N ILE A 31 4.87 6.36 -88.89
CA ILE A 31 4.46 7.22 -90.03
C ILE A 31 2.98 7.16 -90.43
N GLY A 32 2.33 8.33 -90.45
CA GLY A 32 1.02 8.60 -91.03
C GLY A 32 0.77 10.10 -91.07
N LEU A 33 1.02 10.74 -92.22
CA LEU A 33 1.07 12.20 -92.36
C LEU A 33 -0.23 12.73 -92.98
N LEU A 34 -0.98 13.56 -92.24
CA LEU A 34 -2.00 14.43 -92.83
C LEU A 34 -2.30 15.64 -91.94
N SER A 35 -2.20 16.83 -92.51
CA SER A 35 -2.38 18.11 -91.81
C SER A 35 -3.84 18.56 -91.83
N LEU A 36 -4.35 19.04 -90.70
CA LEU A 36 -5.39 20.06 -90.70
C LEU A 36 -5.17 21.08 -89.58
N THR A 37 -4.80 22.30 -89.97
CA THR A 37 -4.35 23.34 -89.05
C THR A 37 -5.53 24.11 -88.48
N PHE A 38 -6.01 23.74 -87.28
CA PHE A 38 -6.89 24.61 -86.48
C PHE A 38 -6.10 25.29 -85.37
N ALA A 39 -5.60 26.49 -85.67
CA ALA A 39 -4.75 27.26 -84.76
C ALA A 39 -5.57 27.99 -83.68
N VAL A 40 -6.00 27.25 -82.66
CA VAL A 40 -6.51 27.84 -81.41
C VAL A 40 -5.32 28.26 -80.54
N VAL A 41 -4.70 29.39 -80.89
CA VAL A 41 -3.66 30.05 -80.08
C VAL A 41 -4.29 31.22 -79.34
N GLY A 42 -4.54 31.05 -78.04
CA GLY A 42 -5.00 32.14 -77.18
C GLY A 42 -5.49 31.69 -75.79
N SER A 43 -4.98 32.38 -74.75
CA SER A 43 -5.46 32.42 -73.35
C SER A 43 -5.07 31.34 -72.31
N SER A 44 -4.15 30.41 -72.59
CA SER A 44 -3.56 29.54 -71.53
C SER A 44 -2.73 30.28 -70.47
N GLY A 45 -2.52 31.60 -70.60
CA GLY A 45 -1.75 32.42 -69.66
C GLY A 45 -2.50 32.99 -68.45
N CYS A 46 -3.84 32.91 -68.41
CA CYS A 46 -4.66 33.62 -67.39
C CYS A 46 -5.63 32.72 -66.60
N ALA A 47 -5.59 31.40 -66.78
CA ALA A 47 -6.60 30.47 -66.23
C ALA A 47 -6.79 30.55 -64.70
N ASN A 48 -5.69 30.80 -63.96
CA ASN A 48 -5.66 30.76 -62.49
C ASN A 48 -5.44 32.17 -61.87
N PHE A 49 -5.94 33.22 -62.54
CA PHE A 49 -5.69 34.61 -62.13
C PHE A 49 -6.35 34.97 -60.80
N TYR A 50 -7.62 34.58 -60.60
CA TYR A 50 -8.40 34.96 -59.42
C TYR A 50 -7.96 34.23 -58.15
N GLU A 51 -7.58 32.96 -58.30
CA GLU A 51 -7.03 32.10 -57.25
C GLU A 51 -5.69 32.67 -56.79
N LYS A 52 -4.80 33.02 -57.74
CA LYS A 52 -3.55 33.69 -57.43
C LYS A 52 -3.78 35.06 -56.76
N GLN A 53 -4.77 35.83 -57.21
CA GLN A 53 -5.09 37.14 -56.61
C GLN A 53 -5.55 37.01 -55.15
N ALA A 54 -6.46 36.06 -54.86
CA ALA A 54 -6.93 35.78 -53.51
C ALA A 54 -5.77 35.32 -52.60
N LEU A 55 -5.00 34.34 -53.05
CA LEU A 55 -3.85 33.80 -52.29
C LEU A 55 -2.72 34.83 -52.11
N THR A 56 -2.50 35.74 -53.08
CA THR A 56 -1.49 36.82 -52.93
C THR A 56 -1.92 37.86 -51.89
N LYS A 57 -3.23 38.13 -51.76
CA LYS A 57 -3.74 38.98 -50.66
C LYS A 57 -3.60 38.28 -49.32
N PHE A 58 -4.16 37.08 -49.19
CA PHE A 58 -4.11 36.31 -47.95
C PHE A 58 -2.67 36.13 -47.44
N HIS A 59 -1.70 35.86 -48.32
CA HIS A 59 -0.28 35.82 -47.93
C HIS A 59 0.30 37.18 -47.53
N ALA A 60 -0.14 38.30 -48.12
CA ALA A 60 0.30 39.62 -47.67
C ALA A 60 -0.30 39.96 -46.30
N ASP A 61 -1.59 39.66 -46.09
CA ASP A 61 -2.27 39.88 -44.80
C ASP A 61 -1.67 38.97 -43.69
N LEU A 62 -1.23 37.75 -44.05
CA LEU A 62 -0.50 36.81 -43.17
C LEU A 62 0.94 37.26 -42.88
N ASP A 63 1.72 37.61 -43.91
CA ASP A 63 3.10 38.10 -43.77
C ASP A 63 3.15 39.47 -43.02
N GLU A 64 2.03 40.20 -42.94
CA GLU A 64 1.86 41.46 -42.18
C GLU A 64 1.13 41.29 -40.82
N GLY A 65 0.76 40.07 -40.40
CA GLY A 65 0.10 39.80 -39.09
C GLY A 65 -1.34 40.31 -38.95
N LYS A 66 -2.01 40.66 -40.05
CA LYS A 66 -3.29 41.38 -40.04
C LYS A 66 -4.48 40.44 -39.93
N VAL A 67 -4.74 39.91 -38.73
CA VAL A 67 -5.87 39.00 -38.46
C VAL A 67 -7.21 39.52 -39.00
N THR A 68 -7.52 40.81 -38.84
CA THR A 68 -8.76 41.42 -39.38
C THR A 68 -8.84 41.41 -40.91
N ALA A 69 -7.73 41.63 -41.61
CA ALA A 69 -7.68 41.57 -43.08
C ALA A 69 -7.69 40.13 -43.60
N MET A 70 -7.00 39.20 -42.90
CA MET A 70 -7.07 37.77 -43.17
C MET A 70 -8.51 37.25 -43.07
N ARG A 71 -9.28 37.68 -42.06
CA ARG A 71 -10.71 37.34 -41.93
C ARG A 71 -11.48 37.70 -43.21
N GLU A 72 -11.29 38.88 -43.79
CA GLU A 72 -11.94 39.30 -45.05
C GLU A 72 -11.57 38.42 -46.27
N GLN A 73 -10.33 37.92 -46.35
CA GLN A 73 -9.90 37.04 -47.45
C GLN A 73 -10.21 35.55 -47.19
N SER A 74 -10.80 35.23 -46.03
CA SER A 74 -11.09 33.86 -45.58
C SER A 74 -12.60 33.59 -45.49
N THR A 75 -12.98 32.32 -45.41
CA THR A 75 -14.38 31.91 -45.17
C THR A 75 -14.77 32.03 -43.70
N ASP A 76 -16.07 32.05 -43.42
CA ASP A 76 -16.60 31.94 -42.06
C ASP A 76 -16.09 30.72 -41.29
N HIS A 77 -15.81 29.61 -41.97
CA HIS A 77 -15.18 28.43 -41.39
C HIS A 77 -13.76 28.75 -40.92
N PHE A 78 -12.89 29.16 -41.83
CA PHE A 78 -11.50 29.52 -41.50
C PHE A 78 -11.45 30.65 -40.45
N SER A 79 -12.34 31.64 -40.55
CA SER A 79 -12.42 32.76 -39.61
C SER A 79 -12.83 32.34 -38.20
N LYS A 80 -13.63 31.28 -38.01
CA LYS A 80 -14.06 30.78 -36.70
C LYS A 80 -13.07 29.79 -36.09
N MET A 81 -12.48 28.91 -36.91
CA MET A 81 -11.55 27.90 -36.43
C MET A 81 -10.13 28.47 -36.25
N ALA A 82 -9.62 29.24 -37.21
CA ALA A 82 -8.21 29.66 -37.27
C ALA A 82 -7.94 31.14 -36.96
N LEU A 83 -8.96 32.00 -36.95
CA LEU A 83 -8.78 33.45 -36.77
C LEU A 83 -9.70 34.04 -35.69
N ARG A 84 -10.28 33.24 -34.77
CA ARG A 84 -11.27 33.76 -33.80
C ARG A 84 -10.65 34.70 -32.76
N HIS A 85 -9.45 34.39 -32.27
CA HIS A 85 -8.74 35.19 -31.30
C HIS A 85 -8.09 36.43 -31.94
N GLU A 86 -7.74 37.44 -31.14
CA GLU A 86 -6.96 38.59 -31.67
C GLU A 86 -5.49 38.22 -31.90
N GLU A 87 -4.84 37.55 -30.96
CA GLU A 87 -3.48 36.98 -31.10
C GLU A 87 -3.44 35.66 -31.91
N SER A 88 -4.26 35.54 -32.97
CA SER A 88 -4.27 34.38 -33.87
C SER A 88 -3.05 34.33 -34.79
N ASP A 89 -2.41 35.46 -35.05
CA ASP A 89 -1.17 35.57 -35.84
C ASP A 89 0.03 34.93 -35.12
N GLU A 90 0.16 35.10 -33.80
CA GLU A 90 1.19 34.44 -33.00
C GLU A 90 1.12 32.90 -33.10
N ALA A 91 -0.08 32.34 -33.14
CA ALA A 91 -0.29 30.89 -33.28
C ALA A 91 -0.08 30.43 -34.74
N LEU A 92 -0.42 31.25 -35.74
CA LEU A 92 -0.09 30.97 -37.15
C LEU A 92 1.43 30.99 -37.42
N GLU A 93 2.21 31.84 -36.72
CA GLU A 93 3.69 31.83 -36.80
C GLU A 93 4.25 30.46 -36.34
N GLN A 94 3.67 29.88 -35.29
CA GLN A 94 4.11 28.60 -34.70
C GLN A 94 3.91 27.41 -35.65
N LEU A 95 2.89 27.46 -36.51
CA LEU A 95 2.68 26.48 -37.58
C LEU A 95 3.71 26.60 -38.74
N ARG A 96 4.56 27.64 -38.73
CA ARG A 96 5.66 27.87 -39.67
C ARG A 96 5.24 27.80 -41.14
N ILE A 97 4.04 28.33 -41.44
CA ILE A 97 3.50 28.42 -42.80
C ILE A 97 4.52 29.14 -43.69
N PRO A 98 5.01 28.52 -44.78
CA PRO A 98 5.96 29.16 -45.69
C PRO A 98 5.45 30.51 -46.23
N SER A 99 6.22 31.56 -45.94
CA SER A 99 5.97 32.96 -46.34
C SER A 99 6.64 33.33 -47.66
N GLY A 100 6.31 34.53 -48.19
CA GLY A 100 6.96 35.10 -49.37
C GLY A 100 6.51 34.54 -50.72
N LYS A 101 7.38 34.67 -51.73
CA LYS A 101 7.01 34.47 -53.15
C LYS A 101 6.73 33.00 -53.48
N PHE A 102 5.46 32.70 -53.78
CA PHE A 102 4.98 31.40 -54.23
C PHE A 102 4.70 31.32 -55.74
N LYS A 103 4.60 30.09 -56.24
CA LYS A 103 4.10 29.76 -57.58
C LYS A 103 2.92 28.78 -57.45
N VAL A 104 1.83 29.05 -58.15
CA VAL A 104 0.75 28.07 -58.35
C VAL A 104 1.31 26.93 -59.21
N LEU A 105 1.34 25.72 -58.66
CA LEU A 105 1.82 24.52 -59.35
C LEU A 105 0.69 23.73 -60.00
N ASP A 106 -0.46 23.65 -59.33
CA ASP A 106 -1.59 22.83 -59.71
C ASP A 106 -2.91 23.41 -59.17
N VAL A 107 -4.01 23.18 -59.88
CA VAL A 107 -5.37 23.60 -59.49
C VAL A 107 -6.36 22.51 -59.87
N GLU A 108 -6.93 21.87 -58.87
CA GLU A 108 -7.96 20.84 -58.98
C GLU A 108 -9.34 21.48 -58.75
N ASP A 109 -10.20 21.41 -59.77
CA ASP A 109 -11.61 21.79 -59.70
C ASP A 109 -12.41 20.69 -58.98
N VAL A 110 -12.67 20.87 -57.68
CA VAL A 110 -13.46 19.92 -56.87
C VAL A 110 -14.95 20.12 -57.13
N SER A 111 -15.39 21.37 -57.24
CA SER A 111 -16.77 21.71 -57.59
C SER A 111 -16.86 23.09 -58.28
N LYS A 112 -18.07 23.58 -58.54
CA LYS A 112 -18.28 24.95 -59.06
C LYS A 112 -17.95 26.04 -58.03
N THR A 113 -17.84 25.68 -56.76
CA THR A 113 -17.64 26.57 -55.61
C THR A 113 -16.46 26.15 -54.73
N GLU A 114 -15.74 25.07 -55.04
CA GLU A 114 -14.57 24.59 -54.29
C GLU A 114 -13.41 24.27 -55.25
N ARG A 115 -12.21 24.78 -54.93
CA ARG A 115 -10.96 24.50 -55.63
C ARG A 115 -9.86 24.09 -54.66
N LYS A 116 -9.03 23.14 -55.08
CA LYS A 116 -7.82 22.71 -54.40
C LYS A 116 -6.60 23.24 -55.14
N VAL A 117 -5.79 24.06 -54.48
CA VAL A 117 -4.67 24.77 -55.12
C VAL A 117 -3.35 24.37 -54.47
N THR A 118 -2.45 23.76 -55.24
CA THR A 118 -1.10 23.44 -54.75
C THR A 118 -0.15 24.60 -55.03
N LEU A 119 0.40 25.18 -53.97
CA LEU A 119 1.42 26.23 -54.03
C LEU A 119 2.82 25.67 -53.78
N GLY A 120 3.79 26.16 -54.55
CA GLY A 120 5.21 25.89 -54.41
C GLY A 120 5.97 27.11 -53.89
N PHE A 121 6.87 26.89 -52.92
CA PHE A 121 7.67 27.94 -52.27
C PHE A 121 9.17 27.67 -52.39
N GLY A 122 9.95 28.75 -52.49
CA GLY A 122 11.39 28.73 -52.75
C GLY A 122 11.72 28.51 -54.23
N GLU A 123 12.99 28.75 -54.61
CA GLU A 123 13.46 28.77 -56.01
C GLU A 123 13.08 27.49 -56.80
N ASP A 124 13.27 26.34 -56.17
CA ASP A 124 12.96 25.01 -56.71
C ASP A 124 11.52 24.52 -56.45
N ASN A 125 10.68 25.30 -55.75
CA ASN A 125 9.33 24.88 -55.32
C ASN A 125 9.35 23.62 -54.40
N ARG A 126 10.41 23.44 -53.61
CA ARG A 126 10.66 22.26 -52.75
C ARG A 126 9.61 22.09 -51.65
N ARG A 127 9.13 23.19 -51.06
CA ARG A 127 8.02 23.18 -50.11
C ARG A 127 6.72 23.31 -50.90
N LYS A 128 5.80 22.35 -50.73
CA LYS A 128 4.48 22.35 -51.36
C LYS A 128 3.39 22.36 -50.29
N ILE A 129 2.44 23.28 -50.42
CA ILE A 129 1.26 23.41 -49.57
C ILE A 129 0.02 23.23 -50.44
N LEU A 130 -1.02 22.60 -49.91
CA LEU A 130 -2.33 22.52 -50.55
C LEU A 130 -3.30 23.48 -49.84
N TYR A 131 -3.96 24.36 -50.58
CA TYR A 131 -5.01 25.25 -50.08
C TYR A 131 -6.38 24.78 -50.55
N ARG A 132 -7.39 24.83 -49.69
CA ARG A 132 -8.81 24.75 -50.08
C ARG A 132 -9.33 26.17 -50.25
N LEU A 133 -9.81 26.49 -51.44
CA LEU A 133 -10.48 27.74 -51.76
C LEU A 133 -11.97 27.49 -51.94
N VAL A 134 -12.81 28.27 -51.28
CA VAL A 134 -14.26 28.26 -51.47
C VAL A 134 -14.70 29.57 -52.09
N LYS A 135 -15.72 29.50 -52.96
CA LYS A 135 -16.28 30.65 -53.64
C LYS A 135 -17.45 31.24 -52.84
N ASP A 136 -17.23 32.45 -52.38
CA ASP A 136 -18.22 33.29 -51.71
C ASP A 136 -19.42 33.56 -52.63
N GLU A 137 -20.64 33.24 -52.20
CA GLU A 137 -21.82 33.32 -53.09
C GLU A 137 -22.23 34.77 -53.41
N GLU A 138 -22.13 35.67 -52.42
CA GLU A 138 -22.53 37.07 -52.55
C GLU A 138 -21.54 37.88 -53.39
N THR A 139 -20.27 37.85 -53.00
CA THR A 139 -19.20 38.64 -53.64
C THR A 139 -18.59 37.94 -54.87
N ARG A 140 -18.85 36.64 -55.03
CA ARG A 140 -18.33 35.77 -56.12
C ARG A 140 -16.80 35.65 -56.17
N LYS A 141 -16.11 36.05 -55.10
CA LYS A 141 -14.66 35.93 -54.93
C LYS A 141 -14.29 34.54 -54.42
N TRP A 142 -13.06 34.11 -54.68
CA TRP A 142 -12.47 32.99 -53.94
C TRP A 142 -11.92 33.50 -52.61
N LYS A 143 -12.21 32.76 -51.54
CA LYS A 143 -11.70 32.95 -50.17
C LYS A 143 -10.91 31.70 -49.76
N VAL A 144 -9.93 31.87 -48.86
CA VAL A 144 -9.24 30.75 -48.23
C VAL A 144 -10.15 30.09 -47.21
N ASP A 145 -10.34 28.77 -47.33
CA ASP A 145 -11.20 27.98 -46.45
C ASP A 145 -10.41 27.01 -45.56
N ASP A 146 -9.25 26.57 -46.03
CA ASP A 146 -8.31 25.70 -45.31
C ASP A 146 -6.92 25.68 -45.95
N ILE A 147 -5.92 25.25 -45.18
CA ILE A 147 -4.52 25.10 -45.59
C ILE A 147 -4.02 23.77 -45.04
N PHE A 148 -3.51 22.87 -45.90
CA PHE A 148 -3.04 21.56 -45.49
C PHE A 148 -1.52 21.51 -45.39
N LEU A 149 -1.02 21.35 -44.16
CA LEU A 149 0.40 21.21 -43.85
C LEU A 149 0.78 19.74 -43.74
N ARG A 150 1.96 19.38 -44.25
CA ARG A 150 2.50 18.02 -44.14
C ARG A 150 3.34 17.87 -42.88
N GLN A 151 2.80 17.20 -41.88
CA GLN A 151 3.51 16.82 -40.65
C GLN A 151 4.06 15.39 -40.75
N ARG A 152 5.11 15.07 -39.96
CA ARG A 152 5.64 13.70 -39.82
C ARG A 152 5.30 13.19 -38.42
N VAL A 153 4.41 12.21 -38.34
CA VAL A 153 3.97 11.57 -37.10
C VAL A 153 4.28 10.08 -37.21
N ASN A 154 5.08 9.55 -36.29
CA ASN A 154 5.45 8.12 -36.22
C ASN A 154 5.86 7.55 -37.58
N ASP A 155 6.82 8.23 -38.22
CA ASP A 155 7.36 8.03 -39.58
C ASP A 155 6.39 8.11 -40.77
N LYS A 156 5.09 8.25 -40.53
CA LYS A 156 4.10 8.56 -41.56
C LYS A 156 4.09 10.07 -41.82
N THR A 157 3.89 10.46 -43.08
CA THR A 157 3.61 11.86 -43.42
C THR A 157 2.10 12.03 -43.56
N ILE A 158 1.51 12.82 -42.66
CA ILE A 158 0.07 13.12 -42.62
C ILE A 158 -0.13 14.56 -43.13
N ALA A 159 -1.23 14.81 -43.84
CA ALA A 159 -1.65 16.17 -44.18
C ALA A 159 -2.75 16.59 -43.20
N MET A 160 -2.46 17.56 -42.34
CA MET A 160 -3.40 18.10 -41.34
C MET A 160 -3.91 19.47 -41.75
N ALA A 161 -5.13 19.81 -41.37
CA ALA A 161 -5.73 21.11 -41.63
C ALA A 161 -5.14 22.18 -40.70
N VAL A 162 -4.93 23.40 -41.19
CA VAL A 162 -4.54 24.54 -40.35
C VAL A 162 -5.70 24.95 -39.46
N THR A 163 -6.94 24.81 -39.91
CA THR A 163 -8.11 25.08 -39.05
C THR A 163 -8.16 24.16 -37.84
N GLU A 164 -7.88 22.87 -38.03
CA GLU A 164 -7.79 21.83 -36.98
C GLU A 164 -6.64 22.13 -35.98
N GLN A 165 -5.44 22.44 -36.47
CA GLN A 165 -4.30 22.79 -35.63
C GLN A 165 -4.53 24.09 -34.85
N MET A 166 -5.07 25.12 -35.50
CA MET A 166 -5.33 26.41 -34.86
C MET A 166 -6.47 26.34 -33.85
N ASP A 167 -7.51 25.54 -34.10
CA ASP A 167 -8.63 25.35 -33.19
C ASP A 167 -8.16 24.84 -31.81
N VAL A 168 -7.28 23.84 -31.80
CA VAL A 168 -6.62 23.33 -30.58
C VAL A 168 -5.71 24.39 -29.94
N LEU A 169 -4.86 25.06 -30.72
CA LEU A 169 -3.92 26.08 -30.19
C LEU A 169 -4.64 27.29 -29.59
N LEU A 170 -5.79 27.67 -30.16
CA LEU A 170 -6.64 28.76 -29.67
C LEU A 170 -7.50 28.32 -28.48
N SER A 171 -8.07 27.10 -28.47
CA SER A 171 -8.77 26.58 -27.28
C SER A 171 -7.82 26.46 -26.08
N ALA A 172 -6.58 26.02 -26.30
CA ALA A 172 -5.55 25.98 -25.27
C ALA A 172 -5.15 27.37 -24.74
N ARG A 173 -5.20 28.40 -25.60
CA ARG A 173 -5.01 29.81 -25.23
C ARG A 173 -6.19 30.33 -24.40
N GLU A 174 -7.40 30.18 -24.92
CA GLU A 174 -8.65 30.63 -24.30
C GLU A 174 -8.85 29.98 -22.92
N PHE A 175 -8.49 28.70 -22.78
CA PHE A 175 -8.42 28.00 -21.50
C PHE A 175 -7.39 28.63 -20.54
N TYR A 176 -6.15 28.85 -20.99
CA TYR A 176 -5.10 29.41 -20.14
C TYR A 176 -5.42 30.84 -19.70
N GLU A 177 -6.03 31.64 -20.56
CA GLU A 177 -6.49 32.99 -20.26
C GLU A 177 -7.65 32.96 -19.24
N ALA A 178 -8.65 32.10 -19.43
CA ALA A 178 -9.77 31.90 -18.49
C ALA A 178 -9.33 31.35 -17.12
N TRP A 179 -8.26 30.55 -17.06
CA TRP A 179 -7.64 30.14 -15.80
C TRP A 179 -6.80 31.25 -15.17
N SER A 180 -6.13 32.09 -15.98
CA SER A 180 -5.28 33.18 -15.49
C SER A 180 -6.05 34.34 -14.84
N SER A 181 -7.36 34.46 -15.08
CA SER A 181 -8.22 35.41 -14.37
C SER A 181 -8.45 35.04 -12.90
N ASN A 182 -8.29 33.76 -12.55
CA ASN A 182 -8.65 33.16 -11.26
C ASN A 182 -10.13 33.37 -10.87
N GLU A 183 -11.01 33.64 -11.84
CA GLU A 183 -12.45 33.73 -11.63
C GLU A 183 -13.07 32.32 -11.72
N ARG A 184 -13.63 31.82 -10.60
CA ARG A 184 -14.18 30.45 -10.50
C ARG A 184 -15.16 30.10 -11.62
N GLU A 185 -16.02 31.04 -12.04
CA GLU A 185 -16.98 30.79 -13.12
C GLU A 185 -16.29 30.59 -14.49
N GLN A 186 -15.19 31.31 -14.75
CA GLN A 186 -14.39 31.16 -15.98
C GLN A 186 -13.57 29.86 -15.97
N VAL A 187 -12.91 29.56 -14.85
CA VAL A 187 -12.15 28.30 -14.61
C VAL A 187 -13.02 27.07 -14.86
N LEU A 188 -14.26 27.09 -14.33
CA LEU A 188 -15.22 26.00 -14.50
C LEU A 188 -15.79 25.94 -15.93
N ALA A 189 -16.08 27.08 -16.56
CA ALA A 189 -16.64 27.12 -17.92
C ALA A 189 -15.64 26.74 -19.03
N ALA A 190 -14.33 26.85 -18.78
CA ALA A 190 -13.28 26.45 -19.72
C ALA A 190 -12.88 24.96 -19.60
N SER A 191 -13.29 24.28 -18.53
CA SER A 191 -12.93 22.88 -18.25
C SER A 191 -13.97 21.91 -18.85
N ASP A 192 -13.55 20.68 -19.16
CA ASP A 192 -14.47 19.58 -19.48
C ASP A 192 -15.54 19.40 -18.38
N PRO A 193 -16.80 19.00 -18.68
CA PRO A 193 -17.87 18.85 -17.69
C PRO A 193 -17.55 17.95 -16.48
N GLU A 194 -16.74 16.90 -16.63
CA GLU A 194 -16.37 16.01 -15.52
C GLU A 194 -15.30 16.68 -14.62
N LEU A 195 -14.27 17.29 -15.23
CA LEU A 195 -13.27 18.10 -14.52
C LEU A 195 -13.92 19.31 -13.83
N ALA A 196 -14.80 20.04 -14.53
CA ALA A 196 -15.55 21.17 -14.00
C ALA A 196 -16.42 20.74 -12.80
N LYS A 197 -17.10 19.60 -12.87
CA LYS A 197 -17.83 19.04 -11.72
C LYS A 197 -16.87 18.80 -10.54
N GLY A 198 -15.73 18.15 -10.75
CA GLY A 198 -14.74 17.90 -9.70
C GLY A 198 -14.21 19.20 -9.06
N LEU A 199 -13.84 20.19 -9.87
CA LEU A 199 -13.40 21.51 -9.42
C LEU A 199 -14.52 22.30 -8.70
N SER A 200 -15.80 22.03 -9.03
CA SER A 200 -16.95 22.68 -8.40
C SER A 200 -17.23 22.19 -6.97
N GLU A 201 -16.76 20.99 -6.59
CA GLU A 201 -16.83 20.45 -5.22
C GLU A 201 -15.75 21.05 -4.29
N LEU A 202 -14.63 21.54 -4.84
CA LEU A 202 -13.51 22.10 -4.06
C LEU A 202 -13.88 23.44 -3.39
N PRO A 203 -13.44 23.70 -2.13
CA PRO A 203 -13.55 25.01 -1.49
C PRO A 203 -12.90 26.13 -2.32
N PRO A 204 -13.45 27.36 -2.34
CA PRO A 204 -12.96 28.43 -3.22
C PRO A 204 -11.48 28.78 -3.06
N ARG A 205 -10.94 28.75 -1.83
CA ARG A 205 -9.51 29.03 -1.56
C ARG A 205 -8.60 27.92 -2.06
N VAL A 206 -9.01 26.67 -1.90
CA VAL A 206 -8.28 25.49 -2.39
C VAL A 206 -8.24 25.47 -3.91
N LEU A 207 -9.37 25.80 -4.57
CA LEU A 207 -9.40 25.98 -6.03
C LEU A 207 -8.48 27.11 -6.48
N ALA A 208 -8.50 28.27 -5.82
CA ALA A 208 -7.64 29.40 -6.19
C ALA A 208 -6.14 29.07 -6.03
N ASN A 209 -5.76 28.37 -4.96
CA ASN A 209 -4.39 27.89 -4.75
C ASN A 209 -3.97 26.86 -5.82
N LEU A 210 -4.87 25.97 -6.22
CA LEU A 210 -4.67 24.99 -7.29
C LEU A 210 -4.52 25.66 -8.66
N VAL A 211 -5.33 26.68 -8.95
CA VAL A 211 -5.22 27.50 -10.18
C VAL A 211 -3.91 28.31 -10.18
N GLU A 212 -3.49 28.91 -9.06
CA GLU A 212 -2.17 29.58 -8.97
C GLU A 212 -1.01 28.59 -9.16
N GLN A 213 -1.11 27.37 -8.63
CA GLN A 213 -0.10 26.32 -8.88
C GLN A 213 -0.06 25.90 -10.36
N MET A 214 -1.20 25.74 -11.01
CA MET A 214 -1.26 25.26 -12.39
C MET A 214 -0.95 26.33 -13.43
N VAL A 215 -1.39 27.59 -13.25
CA VAL A 215 -1.08 28.74 -14.13
C VAL A 215 0.27 29.38 -13.80
N GLY A 216 0.73 29.26 -12.55
CA GLY A 216 1.91 29.96 -12.05
C GLY A 216 1.68 31.47 -11.93
N LYS A 217 2.73 32.19 -11.53
CA LYS A 217 2.70 33.66 -11.57
C LYS A 217 2.74 34.12 -13.01
N SER A 218 1.77 34.94 -13.40
CA SER A 218 1.60 35.42 -14.78
C SER A 218 2.81 36.25 -15.24
N ASP A 219 3.74 35.59 -15.92
CA ASP A 219 4.81 36.23 -16.70
C ASP A 219 4.19 36.94 -17.91
N ARG A 220 3.61 38.13 -17.69
CA ARG A 220 2.94 38.97 -18.72
C ARG A 220 3.84 39.40 -19.90
N ASN A 221 5.13 39.04 -19.87
CA ASN A 221 6.10 39.28 -20.94
C ASN A 221 6.57 37.97 -21.62
N GLY A 222 6.02 36.81 -21.23
CA GLY A 222 6.33 35.51 -21.81
C GLY A 222 5.43 35.20 -23.01
N SER A 223 6.02 34.94 -24.18
CA SER A 223 5.26 34.60 -25.39
C SER A 223 4.50 33.28 -25.24
N PHE A 224 3.19 33.28 -25.48
CA PHE A 224 2.35 32.08 -25.40
C PHE A 224 2.62 31.16 -26.59
N ARG A 225 3.53 30.19 -26.41
CA ARG A 225 4.02 29.30 -27.48
C ARG A 225 3.80 27.81 -27.18
N PRO A 226 2.54 27.32 -27.23
CA PRO A 226 2.21 25.91 -27.06
C PRO A 226 2.60 25.03 -28.25
N GLU A 227 3.05 23.80 -27.97
CA GLU A 227 3.26 22.74 -28.95
C GLU A 227 2.13 21.72 -28.88
N ALA A 228 1.23 21.71 -29.87
CA ALA A 228 0.09 20.78 -29.95
C ALA A 228 0.41 19.51 -30.76
N HIS A 229 -0.09 18.37 -30.29
CA HIS A 229 -0.11 17.10 -31.01
C HIS A 229 -1.53 16.53 -31.01
N ILE A 230 -2.13 16.34 -32.19
CA ILE A 230 -3.53 15.93 -32.38
C ILE A 230 -3.56 14.50 -32.93
N SER A 231 -4.47 13.68 -32.41
CA SER A 231 -4.59 12.24 -32.71
C SER A 231 -6.05 11.81 -32.87
N GLY A 232 -6.82 12.53 -33.69
CA GLY A 232 -8.25 12.28 -33.89
C GLY A 232 -9.08 13.25 -33.05
N ASP A 233 -9.92 12.71 -32.19
CA ASP A 233 -10.71 13.39 -31.17
C ASP A 233 -9.92 13.74 -29.89
N GLU A 234 -8.70 13.22 -29.73
CA GLU A 234 -7.77 13.59 -28.65
C GLU A 234 -6.64 14.52 -29.11
N ALA A 235 -6.22 15.45 -28.25
CA ALA A 235 -5.03 16.28 -28.45
C ALA A 235 -4.23 16.48 -27.15
N VAL A 236 -2.91 16.61 -27.27
CA VAL A 236 -1.99 16.91 -26.16
C VAL A 236 -1.22 18.18 -26.48
N VAL A 237 -1.35 19.21 -25.64
CA VAL A 237 -0.72 20.52 -25.84
C VAL A 237 0.30 20.80 -24.73
N ARG A 238 1.55 21.11 -25.11
CA ARG A 238 2.63 21.43 -24.16
C ARG A 238 2.97 22.92 -24.18
N LEU A 239 2.80 23.59 -23.05
CA LEU A 239 3.18 24.99 -22.87
C LEU A 239 4.41 25.09 -21.95
N ASN A 240 5.55 25.42 -22.54
CA ASN A 240 6.83 25.61 -21.82
C ASN A 240 6.85 26.97 -21.12
N ARG A 241 7.13 27.01 -19.81
CA ARG A 241 7.11 28.22 -18.98
C ARG A 241 8.42 28.40 -18.19
N SER A 242 8.47 29.46 -17.38
CA SER A 242 9.51 29.73 -16.37
C SER A 242 9.59 28.64 -15.29
N HIS A 243 8.44 28.18 -14.80
CA HIS A 243 8.27 27.20 -13.72
C HIS A 243 7.89 25.79 -14.24
N GLY A 244 8.64 25.30 -15.24
CA GLY A 244 8.37 24.00 -15.88
C GLY A 244 7.38 24.06 -17.04
N THR A 245 6.81 22.91 -17.40
CA THR A 245 5.96 22.72 -18.59
C THR A 245 4.57 22.28 -18.16
N LEU A 246 3.55 23.03 -18.60
CA LEU A 246 2.15 22.63 -18.49
C LEU A 246 1.82 21.70 -19.66
N VAL A 247 1.27 20.53 -19.38
CA VAL A 247 0.76 19.60 -20.37
C VAL A 247 -0.75 19.54 -20.23
N MET A 248 -1.46 19.78 -21.33
CA MET A 248 -2.92 19.85 -21.37
C MET A 248 -3.43 18.70 -22.25
N SER A 249 -4.22 17.81 -21.68
CA SER A 249 -4.94 16.75 -22.39
C SER A 249 -6.32 17.28 -22.76
N MET A 250 -6.63 17.27 -24.06
CA MET A 250 -7.83 17.88 -24.64
C MET A 250 -8.62 16.86 -25.44
N GLU A 251 -9.95 17.00 -25.43
CA GLU A 251 -10.89 16.16 -26.19
C GLU A 251 -11.80 17.05 -27.04
N GLN A 252 -12.20 16.56 -28.22
CA GLN A 252 -13.10 17.27 -29.13
C GLN A 252 -14.55 16.83 -28.91
N ASP A 253 -15.36 17.74 -28.35
CA ASP A 253 -16.79 17.54 -28.15
C ASP A 253 -17.63 18.31 -29.21
N PRO A 254 -18.98 18.21 -29.21
CA PRO A 254 -19.83 18.92 -30.16
C PRO A 254 -19.86 20.46 -30.04
N SER A 255 -19.18 21.04 -29.04
CA SER A 255 -19.04 22.47 -28.78
C SER A 255 -17.66 23.01 -29.14
N GLY A 256 -16.60 22.19 -29.03
CA GLY A 256 -15.23 22.52 -29.42
C GLY A 256 -14.20 21.59 -28.78
N TRP A 257 -12.96 22.06 -28.66
CA TRP A 257 -11.94 21.39 -27.83
C TRP A 257 -12.02 21.89 -26.39
N SER A 258 -12.24 20.97 -25.45
CA SER A 258 -12.20 21.21 -24.00
C SER A 258 -10.90 20.66 -23.38
N VAL A 259 -10.54 21.11 -22.18
CA VAL A 259 -9.45 20.50 -21.40
C VAL A 259 -10.02 19.45 -20.46
N LYS A 260 -9.58 18.21 -20.67
CA LYS A 260 -9.95 17.01 -19.91
C LYS A 260 -9.07 16.80 -18.68
N ASP A 261 -7.75 16.97 -18.82
CA ASP A 261 -6.80 16.88 -17.71
C ASP A 261 -5.59 17.81 -17.91
N LEU A 262 -4.92 18.15 -16.82
CA LEU A 262 -3.70 18.96 -16.79
C LEU A 262 -2.60 18.25 -15.99
N ALA A 263 -1.36 18.33 -16.47
CA ALA A 263 -0.16 17.90 -15.74
C ALA A 263 0.90 19.02 -15.71
N LEU A 264 1.68 19.05 -14.63
CA LEU A 264 2.77 19.99 -14.42
C LEU A 264 4.11 19.26 -14.33
N GLU A 265 4.85 19.28 -15.43
CA GLU A 265 6.25 18.86 -15.50
C GLU A 265 7.13 19.98 -14.93
N ALA A 266 7.19 20.04 -13.59
CA ALA A 266 7.96 21.04 -12.85
C ALA A 266 9.47 20.97 -13.16
N ARG A 267 10.19 22.11 -13.00
CA ARG A 267 11.66 22.07 -13.04
C ARG A 267 12.20 21.43 -11.77
N LYS A 268 13.50 21.11 -11.81
CA LYS A 268 14.17 20.46 -10.69
C LYS A 268 13.95 21.28 -9.40
N ASP A 269 13.53 20.59 -8.34
CA ASP A 269 13.25 21.13 -7.00
C ASP A 269 11.93 21.95 -6.88
N GLU A 270 11.05 21.95 -7.90
CA GLU A 270 9.66 22.46 -7.85
C GLU A 270 8.62 21.31 -7.79
N THR A 271 7.39 21.59 -7.33
CA THR A 271 6.31 20.60 -7.16
C THR A 271 5.65 20.20 -8.49
N SER A 272 5.88 18.96 -8.95
CA SER A 272 5.21 18.40 -10.13
C SER A 272 3.82 17.85 -9.81
N MET A 273 2.93 17.85 -10.82
CA MET A 273 1.59 17.25 -10.74
C MET A 273 1.38 16.31 -11.92
N LYS A 274 1.08 15.03 -11.66
CA LYS A 274 0.95 14.00 -12.71
C LYS A 274 -0.38 14.08 -13.47
N SER A 275 -1.45 14.47 -12.78
CA SER A 275 -2.83 14.58 -13.27
C SER A 275 -3.60 15.48 -12.31
N LEU A 276 -4.29 16.48 -12.85
CA LEU A 276 -5.16 17.38 -12.11
C LEU A 276 -6.44 16.66 -11.72
N VAL A 277 -7.06 15.91 -12.64
CA VAL A 277 -8.31 15.17 -12.38
C VAL A 277 -8.15 14.24 -11.18
N ARG A 278 -7.09 13.42 -11.16
CA ARG A 278 -6.79 12.56 -9.99
C ARG A 278 -6.56 13.38 -8.72
N SER A 279 -5.78 14.46 -8.79
CA SER A 279 -5.50 15.32 -7.63
C SER A 279 -6.78 15.96 -7.06
N VAL A 280 -7.72 16.36 -7.92
CA VAL A 280 -9.03 16.92 -7.56
C VAL A 280 -9.92 15.84 -6.92
N ALA A 281 -10.01 14.64 -7.51
CA ALA A 281 -10.77 13.53 -6.97
C ALA A 281 -10.29 13.12 -5.56
N ILE A 282 -8.98 12.99 -5.39
CA ILE A 282 -8.31 12.70 -4.10
C ILE A 282 -8.59 13.80 -3.07
N THR A 283 -8.47 15.07 -3.46
CA THR A 283 -8.73 16.21 -2.57
C THR A 283 -10.19 16.28 -2.12
N ASN A 284 -11.14 16.08 -3.06
CA ASN A 284 -12.56 15.99 -2.74
C ASN A 284 -12.86 14.83 -1.78
N GLN A 285 -12.23 13.67 -1.96
CA GLN A 285 -12.40 12.53 -1.06
C GLN A 285 -11.84 12.80 0.35
N ALA A 286 -10.70 13.47 0.46
CA ALA A 286 -10.16 13.93 1.74
C ALA A 286 -11.11 14.94 2.42
N PHE A 287 -11.71 15.88 1.69
CA PHE A 287 -12.71 16.79 2.25
C PHE A 287 -14.04 16.12 2.60
N ARG A 288 -14.46 15.06 1.90
CA ARG A 288 -15.62 14.24 2.30
C ARG A 288 -15.35 13.51 3.61
N PHE A 289 -14.16 12.96 3.82
CA PHE A 289 -13.74 12.40 5.11
C PHE A 289 -13.75 13.46 6.21
N LEU A 290 -13.09 14.61 6.00
CA LEU A 290 -13.03 15.68 7.00
C LEU A 290 -14.43 16.26 7.31
N SER A 291 -15.32 16.38 6.32
CA SER A 291 -16.73 16.78 6.54
C SER A 291 -17.50 15.73 7.34
N ALA A 292 -17.27 14.44 7.08
CA ALA A 292 -17.90 13.35 7.81
C ALA A 292 -17.35 13.23 9.25
N TRP A 293 -16.09 13.62 9.49
CA TRP A 293 -15.52 13.76 10.83
C TRP A 293 -16.15 14.92 11.60
N ASP A 294 -16.15 16.12 11.02
CA ASP A 294 -16.65 17.37 11.62
C ASP A 294 -18.17 17.32 11.94
N SER A 295 -18.92 16.47 11.21
CA SER A 295 -20.34 16.19 11.46
C SER A 295 -20.61 14.90 12.27
N GLU A 296 -19.57 14.27 12.83
CA GLU A 296 -19.61 12.99 13.57
C GLU A 296 -20.31 11.82 12.83
N ASN A 297 -20.39 11.90 11.50
CA ASN A 297 -21.21 11.04 10.65
C ASN A 297 -20.51 9.71 10.34
N LYS A 298 -20.56 8.78 11.31
CA LYS A 298 -20.01 7.42 11.17
C LYS A 298 -20.48 6.66 9.90
N PRO A 299 -21.75 6.73 9.46
CA PRO A 299 -22.16 6.16 8.17
C PRO A 299 -21.37 6.71 6.98
N ALA A 300 -21.22 8.04 6.85
CA ALA A 300 -20.46 8.66 5.77
C ALA A 300 -18.96 8.36 5.88
N LEU A 301 -18.39 8.36 7.10
CA LEU A 301 -17.00 7.94 7.33
C LEU A 301 -16.74 6.53 6.79
N LYS A 302 -17.69 5.60 6.96
CA LYS A 302 -17.56 4.22 6.45
C LYS A 302 -17.49 4.14 4.92
N GLU A 303 -18.15 5.03 4.19
CA GLU A 303 -18.15 5.01 2.72
C GLU A 303 -16.84 5.55 2.14
N VAL A 304 -16.21 6.53 2.82
CA VAL A 304 -14.99 7.22 2.35
C VAL A 304 -13.68 6.69 2.93
N THR A 305 -13.73 5.66 3.78
CA THR A 305 -12.56 5.02 4.42
C THR A 305 -12.45 3.56 4.06
N GLU A 306 -11.24 3.01 4.13
CA GLU A 306 -11.07 1.56 4.02
C GLU A 306 -11.79 0.85 5.18
N GLN A 307 -12.49 -0.23 4.87
CA GLN A 307 -13.24 -1.04 5.84
C GLN A 307 -12.39 -1.47 7.06
N ARG A 308 -11.06 -1.67 6.90
CA ARG A 308 -10.15 -1.99 8.02
C ARG A 308 -9.92 -0.81 8.97
N PHE A 309 -9.73 0.41 8.45
CA PHE A 309 -9.51 1.63 9.22
C PHE A 309 -10.78 2.05 9.93
N PHE A 310 -11.93 1.93 9.25
CA PHE A 310 -13.24 2.11 9.86
C PHE A 310 -13.48 1.12 11.02
N ASP A 311 -13.31 -0.18 10.78
CA ASP A 311 -13.64 -1.21 11.76
C ASP A 311 -12.72 -1.21 12.99
N ALA A 312 -11.43 -0.92 12.81
CA ALA A 312 -10.47 -0.91 13.91
C ALA A 312 -10.49 0.41 14.70
N GLY A 313 -10.52 1.55 13.99
CA GLY A 313 -10.43 2.89 14.60
C GLY A 313 -11.78 3.58 14.77
N LEU A 314 -12.44 3.91 13.66
CA LEU A 314 -13.51 4.91 13.62
C LEU A 314 -14.85 4.42 14.18
N ALA A 315 -15.16 3.14 14.00
CA ALA A 315 -16.39 2.51 14.49
C ALA A 315 -16.51 2.55 16.04
N PRO A 316 -15.50 2.10 16.83
CA PRO A 316 -15.57 2.18 18.29
C PRO A 316 -15.29 3.57 18.87
N ALA A 317 -14.58 4.45 18.15
CA ALA A 317 -14.11 5.74 18.67
C ALA A 317 -15.22 6.73 19.07
N ASN A 318 -14.94 7.60 20.05
CA ASN A 318 -15.63 8.88 20.17
C ASN A 318 -14.92 9.92 19.29
N LEU A 319 -15.62 10.48 18.31
CA LEU A 319 -15.01 11.42 17.35
C LEU A 319 -14.73 12.78 18.00
N ALA A 320 -15.53 13.17 18.99
CA ALA A 320 -15.32 14.41 19.76
C ALA A 320 -14.02 14.42 20.61
N ASP A 321 -13.38 13.27 20.85
CA ASP A 321 -12.11 13.19 21.58
C ASP A 321 -10.94 13.78 20.77
N PHE A 322 -11.06 13.91 19.45
CA PHE A 322 -10.03 14.51 18.60
C PHE A 322 -10.60 15.45 17.55
N LYS A 323 -10.09 16.70 17.48
CA LYS A 323 -10.51 17.67 16.46
C LYS A 323 -9.59 17.66 15.25
N LEU A 324 -10.10 17.26 14.08
CA LEU A 324 -9.49 17.54 12.79
C LEU A 324 -9.87 18.97 12.31
N PRO A 325 -9.15 19.58 11.34
CA PRO A 325 -9.56 20.85 10.74
C PRO A 325 -10.83 20.67 9.89
N SER A 326 -11.80 21.57 10.03
CA SER A 326 -13.00 21.56 9.18
C SER A 326 -12.65 22.01 7.75
N PRO A 327 -13.21 21.41 6.67
CA PRO A 327 -12.95 21.82 5.29
C PRO A 327 -13.26 23.28 4.95
N LEU A 328 -14.04 23.96 5.80
CA LEU A 328 -14.35 25.39 5.68
C LEU A 328 -13.29 26.30 6.34
N GLU A 329 -12.43 25.76 7.19
CA GLU A 329 -11.36 26.46 7.93
C GLU A 329 -9.98 26.29 7.27
N ILE A 330 -9.88 25.47 6.22
CA ILE A 330 -8.63 25.22 5.48
C ILE A 330 -8.30 26.42 4.59
N ASP A 331 -7.67 27.40 5.23
CA ASP A 331 -7.16 28.65 4.63
C ASP A 331 -5.80 28.48 3.92
N SER A 332 -5.24 27.27 3.97
CA SER A 332 -3.86 26.96 3.62
C SER A 332 -3.69 26.32 2.24
N LYS A 333 -2.43 26.05 1.89
CA LYS A 333 -2.08 25.17 0.79
C LYS A 333 -2.43 23.72 1.16
N VAL A 334 -3.08 23.02 0.24
CA VAL A 334 -3.25 21.56 0.32
C VAL A 334 -2.28 20.93 -0.68
N ASP A 335 -1.39 20.08 -0.20
CA ASP A 335 -0.38 19.40 -1.01
C ASP A 335 -0.80 17.96 -1.29
N VAL A 336 -0.88 17.56 -2.57
CA VAL A 336 -1.28 16.22 -2.99
C VAL A 336 -0.10 15.51 -3.63
N THR A 337 0.33 14.40 -3.04
CA THR A 337 1.46 13.58 -3.54
C THR A 337 0.95 12.25 -4.09
N LEU A 338 1.11 12.04 -5.40
CA LEU A 338 0.64 10.85 -6.10
C LEU A 338 1.73 9.77 -6.18
N LEU A 339 1.64 8.73 -5.36
CA LEU A 339 2.55 7.58 -5.34
C LEU A 339 1.98 6.44 -6.21
N GLU A 340 2.58 5.23 -6.19
CA GLU A 340 2.20 4.15 -7.12
C GLU A 340 0.83 3.53 -6.80
N ASN A 341 0.57 3.24 -5.51
CA ASN A 341 -0.65 2.53 -5.06
C ASN A 341 -1.48 3.34 -4.04
N HIS A 342 -1.09 4.59 -3.77
CA HIS A 342 -1.73 5.48 -2.80
C HIS A 342 -1.39 6.95 -3.09
N ALA A 343 -2.13 7.86 -2.47
CA ALA A 343 -1.84 9.28 -2.45
C ALA A 343 -1.84 9.83 -1.02
N ASP A 344 -0.94 10.76 -0.74
CA ASP A 344 -0.94 11.54 0.50
C ASP A 344 -1.52 12.92 0.24
N VAL A 345 -2.52 13.33 1.03
CA VAL A 345 -3.07 14.69 1.07
C VAL A 345 -2.61 15.34 2.35
N VAL A 346 -1.83 16.41 2.23
CA VAL A 346 -1.27 17.17 3.35
C VAL A 346 -2.04 18.49 3.48
N VAL A 347 -2.72 18.64 4.61
CA VAL A 347 -3.43 19.85 5.03
C VAL A 347 -2.62 20.54 6.12
N HIS A 348 -2.19 21.77 5.87
CA HIS A 348 -1.47 22.58 6.86
C HIS A 348 -2.43 23.45 7.67
N ASP A 349 -2.21 23.53 8.98
CA ASP A 349 -2.90 24.38 9.95
C ASP A 349 -1.79 25.09 10.78
N PRO A 350 -1.96 26.30 11.33
CA PRO A 350 -0.83 27.03 11.94
C PRO A 350 -0.10 26.28 13.07
N ASP A 351 -0.83 25.44 13.81
CA ASP A 351 -0.32 24.67 14.96
C ASP A 351 0.01 23.20 14.61
N ARG A 352 -0.40 22.69 13.44
CA ARG A 352 -0.38 21.24 13.12
C ARG A 352 -0.48 20.97 11.61
N THR A 353 0.05 19.84 11.16
CA THR A 353 -0.15 19.36 9.78
C THR A 353 -0.86 18.01 9.81
N VAL A 354 -1.99 17.89 9.09
CA VAL A 354 -2.76 16.64 8.97
C VAL A 354 -2.46 16.03 7.60
N ARG A 355 -1.92 14.81 7.59
CA ARG A 355 -1.72 14.00 6.39
C ARG A 355 -2.76 12.88 6.36
N LEU A 356 -3.64 12.91 5.38
CA LEU A 356 -4.53 11.80 5.06
C LEU A 356 -3.83 10.95 4.00
N THR A 357 -3.71 9.65 4.25
CA THR A 357 -3.23 8.69 3.24
C THR A 357 -4.45 7.99 2.64
N LEU A 358 -4.52 7.93 1.31
CA LEU A 358 -5.64 7.35 0.56
C LEU A 358 -5.14 6.25 -0.38
N SER A 359 -5.77 5.08 -0.34
CA SER A 359 -5.54 3.98 -1.28
C SER A 359 -6.45 4.09 -2.51
N GLU A 360 -5.94 3.73 -3.70
CA GLU A 360 -6.74 3.55 -4.93
C GLU A 360 -7.49 2.21 -4.84
N MET A 361 -8.80 2.19 -5.12
CA MET A 361 -9.62 0.97 -4.98
C MET A 361 -9.43 -0.03 -6.13
N ASP A 362 -9.45 0.47 -7.37
CA ASP A 362 -9.23 -0.29 -8.60
C ASP A 362 -8.18 0.45 -9.45
N GLU A 363 -7.22 -0.25 -10.07
CA GLU A 363 -6.19 0.36 -10.91
C GLU A 363 -6.79 1.22 -12.03
N ASN A 364 -6.48 2.51 -12.05
CA ASN A 364 -7.02 3.53 -12.96
C ASN A 364 -8.46 3.97 -12.70
N SER A 365 -8.97 3.72 -11.49
CA SER A 365 -10.17 4.41 -11.00
C SER A 365 -9.82 5.73 -10.30
N GLU A 366 -10.76 6.67 -10.30
CA GLU A 366 -10.72 7.87 -9.45
C GLU A 366 -11.33 7.59 -8.05
N ASN A 367 -11.52 6.32 -7.72
CA ASN A 367 -12.10 5.85 -6.46
C ASN A 367 -10.99 5.66 -5.42
N TYR A 368 -10.88 6.62 -4.51
CA TYR A 368 -9.93 6.58 -3.40
C TYR A 368 -10.65 6.36 -2.06
N GLN A 369 -9.99 5.71 -1.10
CA GLN A 369 -10.48 5.59 0.28
C GLN A 369 -9.39 5.96 1.28
N VAL A 370 -9.74 6.70 2.33
CA VAL A 370 -8.81 7.05 3.41
C VAL A 370 -8.44 5.79 4.20
N SER A 371 -7.14 5.48 4.23
CA SER A 371 -6.57 4.27 4.84
C SER A 371 -5.87 4.56 6.18
N ASP A 372 -5.31 5.76 6.34
CA ASP A 372 -4.79 6.28 7.60
C ASP A 372 -4.88 7.82 7.64
N VAL A 373 -4.80 8.40 8.84
CA VAL A 373 -4.66 9.84 9.07
C VAL A 373 -3.57 10.06 10.12
N ALA A 374 -2.46 10.65 9.69
CA ALA A 374 -1.34 11.02 10.54
C ALA A 374 -1.38 12.53 10.84
N ILE A 375 -1.13 12.90 12.10
CA ILE A 375 -1.27 14.28 12.58
C ILE A 375 0.06 14.70 13.20
N TYR A 376 0.73 15.68 12.60
CA TYR A 376 1.98 16.24 13.09
C TYR A 376 1.70 17.52 13.89
N ASP A 377 1.93 17.49 15.20
CA ASP A 377 1.86 18.67 16.07
C ASP A 377 3.17 19.47 15.97
N MET A 378 3.08 20.71 15.50
CA MET A 378 4.23 21.60 15.32
C MET A 378 4.86 22.03 16.65
N THR A 379 4.10 22.00 17.75
CA THR A 379 4.52 22.42 19.09
C THR A 379 5.32 21.33 19.79
N SER A 380 4.88 20.08 19.75
CA SER A 380 5.62 18.94 20.34
C SER A 380 6.56 18.22 19.38
N GLN A 381 6.53 18.56 18.07
CA GLN A 381 7.28 17.93 16.98
C GLN A 381 7.01 16.43 16.83
N ARG A 382 5.78 15.98 17.10
CA ARG A 382 5.39 14.57 17.10
C ARG A 382 4.33 14.26 16.06
N THR A 383 4.52 13.12 15.39
CA THR A 383 3.49 12.47 14.59
C THR A 383 2.62 11.58 15.46
N LEU A 384 1.31 11.66 15.25
CA LEU A 384 0.26 10.89 15.90
C LEU A 384 -0.57 10.16 14.83
N SER A 385 -0.59 8.82 14.85
CA SER A 385 -1.60 8.04 14.10
C SER A 385 -2.97 8.29 14.72
N LEU A 386 -3.99 8.59 13.91
CA LEU A 386 -5.35 8.80 14.40
C LEU A 386 -5.96 7.51 14.94
N SER A 387 -5.62 6.34 14.37
CA SER A 387 -6.03 5.06 14.96
C SER A 387 -5.39 4.84 16.33
N SER A 388 -4.13 5.24 16.51
CA SER A 388 -3.43 5.28 17.80
C SER A 388 -4.08 6.24 18.80
N ALA A 389 -4.44 7.45 18.38
CA ALA A 389 -5.11 8.44 19.22
C ALA A 389 -6.41 7.91 19.85
N LEU A 390 -7.23 7.22 19.05
CA LEU A 390 -8.60 6.82 19.42
C LEU A 390 -8.65 5.46 20.14
N THR A 391 -7.79 4.51 19.76
CA THR A 391 -7.92 3.10 20.22
C THR A 391 -6.94 2.70 21.30
N ALA A 392 -5.80 3.38 21.46
CA ALA A 392 -4.76 2.96 22.40
C ALA A 392 -5.25 2.86 23.85
N ARG A 393 -6.08 3.82 24.30
CA ARG A 393 -6.69 3.77 25.62
C ARG A 393 -7.75 2.65 25.75
N PRO A 394 -8.78 2.54 24.89
CA PRO A 394 -9.71 1.41 24.94
C PRO A 394 -9.04 0.03 24.92
N ILE A 395 -7.98 -0.16 24.14
CA ILE A 395 -7.22 -1.42 24.09
C ILE A 395 -6.41 -1.63 25.38
N ALA A 396 -5.78 -0.59 25.95
CA ALA A 396 -5.11 -0.69 27.24
C ALA A 396 -6.08 -0.98 28.40
N ASP A 397 -7.22 -0.28 28.46
CA ASP A 397 -8.28 -0.51 29.44
C ASP A 397 -8.83 -1.96 29.33
N LEU A 398 -9.06 -2.46 28.11
CA LEU A 398 -9.46 -3.85 27.84
C LEU A 398 -8.40 -4.88 28.25
N PHE A 399 -7.12 -4.63 27.96
CA PHE A 399 -6.02 -5.53 28.31
C PHE A 399 -5.80 -5.60 29.82
N LEU A 400 -5.87 -4.46 30.54
CA LEU A 400 -5.79 -4.43 32.00
C LEU A 400 -7.00 -5.14 32.65
N GLN A 401 -8.19 -5.01 32.07
CA GLN A 401 -9.36 -5.79 32.49
C GLN A 401 -9.16 -7.30 32.24
N ALA A 402 -8.62 -7.68 31.07
CA ALA A 402 -8.34 -9.08 30.72
C ALA A 402 -7.27 -9.71 31.61
N LEU A 403 -6.23 -8.96 32.01
CA LEU A 403 -5.26 -9.38 33.04
C LEU A 403 -5.94 -9.62 34.38
N THR A 404 -6.81 -8.70 34.81
CA THR A 404 -7.53 -8.78 36.08
C THR A 404 -8.48 -9.98 36.12
N GLN A 405 -9.20 -10.23 35.02
CA GLN A 405 -10.12 -11.37 34.86
C GLN A 405 -9.40 -12.69 34.50
N ARG A 406 -8.11 -12.62 34.15
CA ARG A 406 -7.29 -13.74 33.63
C ARG A 406 -7.92 -14.39 32.38
N ASP A 407 -8.53 -13.55 31.53
CA ASP A 407 -9.19 -13.92 30.27
C ASP A 407 -8.13 -14.12 29.17
N GLU A 408 -7.69 -15.37 28.99
CA GLU A 408 -6.65 -15.73 28.01
C GLU A 408 -7.01 -15.32 26.58
N GLN A 409 -8.30 -15.42 26.21
CA GLN A 409 -8.76 -15.08 24.86
C GLN A 409 -8.66 -13.58 24.60
N MET A 410 -9.09 -12.75 25.56
CA MET A 410 -8.94 -11.30 25.43
C MET A 410 -7.49 -10.83 25.54
N LEU A 411 -6.65 -11.47 26.37
CA LEU A 411 -5.21 -11.21 26.42
C LEU A 411 -4.56 -11.51 25.06
N ARG A 412 -4.83 -12.67 24.46
CA ARG A 412 -4.36 -13.02 23.11
C ARG A 412 -4.86 -12.01 22.05
N TYR A 413 -6.12 -11.59 22.13
CA TYR A 413 -6.73 -10.67 21.17
C TYR A 413 -6.14 -9.24 21.20
N SER A 414 -5.83 -8.74 22.41
CA SER A 414 -5.35 -7.36 22.62
C SER A 414 -3.82 -7.22 22.62
N SER A 415 -3.08 -8.31 22.40
CA SER A 415 -1.61 -8.35 22.40
C SER A 415 -1.00 -8.32 20.99
N THR A 416 0.25 -7.87 20.89
CA THR A 416 1.08 -8.16 19.69
C THR A 416 1.33 -9.67 19.55
N ILE A 417 1.64 -10.10 18.32
CA ILE A 417 2.03 -11.49 18.03
C ILE A 417 3.25 -11.92 18.85
N ASP A 418 4.13 -10.99 19.20
CA ASP A 418 5.35 -11.27 19.96
C ASP A 418 5.04 -11.48 21.46
N LEU A 419 4.30 -10.57 22.10
CA LEU A 419 3.79 -10.77 23.46
C LEU A 419 2.95 -12.06 23.55
N GLN A 420 2.10 -12.32 22.55
CA GLN A 420 1.30 -13.54 22.47
C GLN A 420 2.17 -14.81 22.42
N LYS A 421 3.29 -14.82 21.69
CA LYS A 421 4.20 -15.96 21.62
C LYS A 421 5.01 -16.15 22.90
N GLN A 422 5.54 -15.05 23.45
CA GLN A 422 6.44 -15.08 24.59
C GLN A 422 5.70 -15.41 25.91
N ALA A 423 4.52 -14.83 26.12
CA ALA A 423 3.71 -15.04 27.34
C ALA A 423 2.54 -16.01 27.12
N TRP A 424 1.48 -15.59 26.42
CA TRP A 424 0.18 -16.26 26.48
C TRP A 424 0.16 -17.65 25.86
N SER A 425 0.88 -17.86 24.75
CA SER A 425 0.93 -19.16 24.06
C SER A 425 1.68 -20.24 24.83
N ARG A 426 2.34 -19.89 25.95
CA ARG A 426 3.17 -20.80 26.77
C ARG A 426 2.49 -21.23 28.07
N MET A 427 1.28 -20.74 28.33
CA MET A 427 0.48 -21.06 29.51
C MET A 427 -0.87 -21.62 29.08
N SER A 428 -1.31 -22.69 29.73
CA SER A 428 -2.69 -23.17 29.68
C SER A 428 -3.62 -22.22 30.47
N PRO A 429 -4.96 -22.26 30.22
CA PRO A 429 -5.91 -21.48 31.02
C PRO A 429 -5.78 -21.74 32.52
N GLN A 430 -5.48 -22.98 32.89
CA GLN A 430 -5.26 -23.43 34.26
C GLN A 430 -4.05 -22.73 34.89
N THR A 431 -2.90 -22.78 34.21
CA THR A 431 -1.68 -22.06 34.62
C THR A 431 -1.90 -20.56 34.72
N LEU A 432 -2.65 -19.97 33.78
CA LEU A 432 -2.99 -18.55 33.81
C LEU A 432 -3.85 -18.18 35.02
N THR A 433 -4.63 -19.09 35.63
CA THR A 433 -5.32 -18.80 36.91
C THR A 433 -4.39 -18.71 38.12
N VAL A 434 -3.24 -19.42 38.11
CA VAL A 434 -2.36 -19.56 39.30
C VAL A 434 -1.06 -18.77 39.22
N VAL A 435 -0.62 -18.33 38.04
CA VAL A 435 0.64 -17.58 37.91
C VAL A 435 0.53 -16.22 38.63
N PRO A 436 1.48 -15.84 39.50
CA PRO A 436 1.48 -14.52 40.11
C PRO A 436 1.88 -13.48 39.05
N PHE A 437 1.18 -12.34 39.04
CA PHE A 437 1.62 -11.18 38.27
C PHE A 437 2.39 -10.21 39.18
N PRO A 438 3.41 -9.51 38.68
CA PRO A 438 4.20 -8.53 39.44
C PRO A 438 3.46 -7.19 39.70
N MET A 439 2.12 -7.17 39.55
CA MET A 439 1.27 -5.99 39.70
C MET A 439 0.21 -6.23 40.76
N GLU A 440 0.09 -5.32 41.72
CA GLU A 440 -0.95 -5.31 42.74
C GLU A 440 -1.88 -4.10 42.53
N GLY A 441 -3.18 -4.23 42.82
CA GLY A 441 -4.15 -3.13 42.72
C GLY A 441 -4.67 -2.77 41.31
N LEU A 442 -4.57 -3.68 40.32
CA LEU A 442 -5.05 -3.47 38.94
C LEU A 442 -6.53 -3.05 38.85
N GLU A 443 -7.40 -3.58 39.73
CA GLU A 443 -8.82 -3.22 39.84
C GLU A 443 -9.06 -1.71 40.12
N GLN A 444 -8.03 -1.00 40.59
CA GLN A 444 -8.06 0.42 40.95
C GLN A 444 -7.13 1.27 40.06
N ALA A 445 -6.68 0.72 38.92
CA ALA A 445 -5.81 1.41 37.99
C ALA A 445 -6.46 2.69 37.45
N LYS A 446 -5.86 3.84 37.77
CA LYS A 446 -6.33 5.15 37.32
C LYS A 446 -5.41 5.71 36.26
N LEU A 447 -5.97 6.07 35.09
CA LEU A 447 -5.24 6.76 34.02
C LEU A 447 -4.59 8.06 34.55
N GLU A 448 -3.29 8.19 34.31
CA GLU A 448 -2.49 9.40 34.53
C GLU A 448 -2.39 10.21 33.24
N GLY A 449 -2.14 9.55 32.11
CA GLY A 449 -2.10 10.18 30.79
C GLY A 449 -1.55 9.25 29.68
N THR A 450 -1.56 9.75 28.44
CA THR A 450 -1.05 9.02 27.26
C THR A 450 0.10 9.79 26.63
N THR A 451 1.11 9.09 26.11
CA THR A 451 2.26 9.68 25.42
C THR A 451 2.52 8.91 24.13
N PHE A 452 2.39 9.60 22.99
CA PHE A 452 2.65 9.05 21.66
C PHE A 452 4.10 9.31 21.23
N SER A 453 4.70 8.34 20.53
CA SER A 453 6.14 8.28 20.22
C SER A 453 6.40 7.55 18.90
N GLY A 454 5.82 8.05 17.81
CA GLY A 454 5.77 7.33 16.52
C GLY A 454 4.82 6.14 16.62
N ASP A 455 5.24 4.98 16.13
CA ASP A 455 4.46 3.74 16.10
C ASP A 455 4.17 3.18 17.52
N LEU A 456 4.84 3.70 18.55
CA LEU A 456 4.63 3.34 19.96
C LEU A 456 3.76 4.36 20.69
N THR A 457 2.76 3.84 21.42
CA THR A 457 1.94 4.60 22.36
C THR A 457 2.13 4.08 23.78
N HIS A 458 2.37 4.99 24.71
CA HIS A 458 2.52 4.71 26.14
C HIS A 458 1.31 5.23 26.92
N VAL A 459 0.47 4.34 27.44
CA VAL A 459 -0.68 4.71 28.29
C VAL A 459 -0.33 4.44 29.75
N LYS A 460 -0.34 5.48 30.58
CA LYS A 460 0.12 5.45 31.97
C LYS A 460 -1.02 5.35 32.96
N TYR A 461 -0.88 4.45 33.94
CA TYR A 461 -1.85 4.22 35.01
C TYR A 461 -1.15 4.16 36.37
N GLN A 462 -1.72 4.81 37.37
CA GLN A 462 -1.35 4.60 38.76
C GLN A 462 -2.18 3.43 39.33
N ALA A 463 -1.52 2.36 39.79
CA ALA A 463 -2.17 1.19 40.40
C ALA A 463 -1.35 0.65 41.58
N GLY A 464 -1.98 0.44 42.74
CA GLY A 464 -1.32 -0.16 43.91
C GLY A 464 -0.06 0.58 44.42
N GLY A 465 0.06 1.88 44.15
CA GLY A 465 1.27 2.68 44.45
C GLY A 465 2.37 2.62 43.38
N ASN A 466 2.27 1.71 42.39
CA ASN A 466 3.19 1.61 41.27
C ASN A 466 2.65 2.39 40.05
N LEU A 467 3.57 2.86 39.21
CA LEU A 467 3.27 3.44 37.90
C LEU A 467 3.36 2.33 36.84
N LEU A 468 2.23 2.00 36.22
CA LEU A 468 2.15 1.08 35.09
C LEU A 468 2.17 1.88 33.79
N THR A 469 3.01 1.50 32.84
CA THR A 469 2.98 2.01 31.48
C THR A 469 2.66 0.87 30.54
N VAL A 470 1.44 0.84 30.02
CA VAL A 470 1.05 -0.06 28.94
C VAL A 470 1.71 0.46 27.65
N VAL A 471 2.55 -0.37 27.05
CA VAL A 471 3.23 -0.10 25.78
C VAL A 471 2.41 -0.74 24.68
N LEU A 472 1.91 0.07 23.75
CA LEU A 472 1.16 -0.39 22.59
C LEU A 472 1.88 -0.02 21.30
N HIS A 473 1.76 -0.89 20.30
CA HIS A 473 2.34 -0.73 18.98
C HIS A 473 1.23 -0.65 17.93
N ASP A 474 1.28 0.35 17.05
CA ASP A 474 0.40 0.41 15.87
C ASP A 474 0.89 -0.62 14.84
N ASN A 475 0.04 -1.58 14.48
CA ASN A 475 0.35 -2.66 13.55
C ASN A 475 -0.58 -2.58 12.34
N ASN A 476 -0.32 -1.61 11.45
CA ASN A 476 -1.09 -1.31 10.25
C ASN A 476 -2.54 -0.89 10.54
N GLY A 477 -2.74 0.10 11.42
CA GLY A 477 -4.06 0.60 11.82
C GLY A 477 -4.74 -0.27 12.89
N ARG A 478 -3.97 -1.11 13.59
CA ARG A 478 -4.41 -1.91 14.74
C ARG A 478 -3.43 -1.74 15.88
N VAL A 479 -3.86 -1.01 16.90
CA VAL A 479 -3.09 -0.82 18.12
C VAL A 479 -3.21 -2.05 19.01
N LEU A 480 -2.08 -2.62 19.42
CA LEU A 480 -2.01 -3.83 20.23
C LEU A 480 -0.96 -3.66 21.34
N VAL A 481 -1.20 -4.21 22.53
CA VAL A 481 -0.26 -4.16 23.65
C VAL A 481 0.95 -5.04 23.35
N ASP A 482 2.16 -4.46 23.40
CA ASP A 482 3.40 -5.23 23.33
C ASP A 482 3.98 -5.53 24.72
N ASP A 483 3.80 -4.64 25.70
CA ASP A 483 4.28 -4.87 27.07
C ASP A 483 3.52 -4.04 28.11
N VAL A 484 3.70 -4.35 29.38
CA VAL A 484 3.40 -3.46 30.51
C VAL A 484 4.66 -3.29 31.34
N LEU A 485 5.15 -2.05 31.40
CA LEU A 485 6.32 -1.66 32.19
C LEU A 485 5.86 -1.19 33.57
N ILE A 486 6.46 -1.75 34.62
CA ILE A 486 6.06 -1.54 36.01
C ILE A 486 7.18 -0.78 36.72
N THR A 487 6.92 0.47 37.11
CA THR A 487 7.86 1.30 37.86
C THR A 487 7.37 1.45 39.29
N SER A 488 8.14 0.95 40.27
CA SER A 488 7.77 1.08 41.68
C SER A 488 8.17 2.43 42.26
N ALA A 489 7.27 3.02 43.05
CA ALA A 489 7.53 4.27 43.77
C ALA A 489 8.46 4.11 44.98
N GLU A 490 8.76 2.87 45.40
CA GLU A 490 9.72 2.57 46.50
C GLU A 490 11.16 2.43 46.01
N ALA A 491 11.44 2.49 44.71
CA ALA A 491 12.80 2.50 44.18
C ALA A 491 13.46 3.87 44.44
N ASP A 492 14.61 3.87 45.11
CA ASP A 492 15.39 5.10 45.41
C ASP A 492 15.59 5.95 44.15
N GLN A 493 15.43 7.28 44.29
CA GLN A 493 15.20 8.23 43.19
C GLN A 493 16.30 8.32 42.12
N GLU A 494 17.46 7.68 42.34
CA GLU A 494 18.56 7.61 41.38
C GLU A 494 18.50 6.39 40.45
N LYS A 495 17.73 5.33 40.76
CA LYS A 495 17.61 4.10 39.93
C LYS A 495 16.22 3.45 39.98
N ALA A 496 15.19 4.16 39.53
CA ALA A 496 13.89 3.56 39.22
C ALA A 496 14.00 2.66 37.96
N THR A 497 14.22 1.35 38.16
CA THR A 497 14.19 0.36 37.07
C THR A 497 12.75 -0.09 36.79
N ALA A 498 12.29 0.04 35.55
CA ALA A 498 11.00 -0.49 35.14
C ALA A 498 11.10 -2.01 34.85
N GLU A 499 10.24 -2.82 35.48
CA GLU A 499 10.14 -4.25 35.21
C GLU A 499 9.17 -4.51 34.04
N SER A 500 9.57 -5.35 33.09
CA SER A 500 8.77 -5.75 31.93
C SER A 500 7.89 -6.96 32.25
N LEU A 501 6.57 -6.84 32.06
CA LEU A 501 5.62 -7.95 32.21
C LEU A 501 5.87 -9.05 31.18
N LYS A 502 6.19 -8.68 29.94
CA LYS A 502 6.54 -9.58 28.82
C LYS A 502 7.77 -10.43 29.17
N HIS A 503 8.84 -9.80 29.64
CA HIS A 503 10.04 -10.49 30.11
C HIS A 503 9.76 -11.34 31.36
N TYR A 504 8.93 -10.84 32.28
CA TYR A 504 8.55 -11.60 33.47
C TYR A 504 7.83 -12.90 33.12
N LEU A 505 6.81 -12.82 32.27
CA LEU A 505 5.97 -13.96 31.92
C LEU A 505 6.65 -14.97 30.99
N SER A 506 7.55 -14.53 30.11
CA SER A 506 8.31 -15.44 29.24
C SER A 506 9.22 -16.39 30.03
N ALA A 507 9.64 -15.98 31.24
CA ALA A 507 10.45 -16.76 32.17
C ALA A 507 9.63 -17.49 33.25
N VAL A 508 8.64 -16.82 33.87
CA VAL A 508 7.85 -17.40 34.97
C VAL A 508 6.72 -18.31 34.46
N GLY A 509 6.13 -18.02 33.30
CA GLY A 509 5.06 -18.81 32.69
C GLY A 509 5.43 -20.28 32.46
N PRO A 510 6.55 -20.61 31.79
CA PRO A 510 6.99 -21.99 31.56
C PRO A 510 7.24 -22.78 32.84
N VAL A 511 7.66 -22.11 33.92
CA VAL A 511 7.88 -22.71 35.24
C VAL A 511 6.55 -23.11 35.90
N TYR A 512 5.53 -22.25 35.84
CA TYR A 512 4.20 -22.57 36.36
C TYR A 512 3.46 -23.58 35.46
N GLU A 513 3.67 -23.55 34.14
CA GLU A 513 3.15 -24.57 33.23
C GLU A 513 3.80 -25.94 33.50
N LEU A 514 5.13 -26.00 33.70
CA LEU A 514 5.83 -27.21 34.11
C LEU A 514 5.27 -27.76 35.44
N ALA A 515 4.95 -26.88 36.40
CA ALA A 515 4.27 -27.27 37.62
C ALA A 515 2.87 -27.86 37.36
N SER A 516 2.10 -27.28 36.45
CA SER A 516 0.79 -27.81 36.04
C SER A 516 0.91 -29.20 35.38
N GLN A 517 1.85 -29.38 34.46
CA GLN A 517 2.08 -30.68 33.79
C GLN A 517 2.58 -31.75 34.77
N ILE A 518 3.44 -31.39 35.73
CA ILE A 518 3.85 -32.27 36.84
C ILE A 518 2.65 -32.65 37.72
N HIS A 519 1.81 -31.68 38.11
CA HIS A 519 0.65 -31.92 38.97
C HIS A 519 -0.37 -32.87 38.32
N HIS A 520 -0.64 -32.68 37.03
CA HIS A 520 -1.56 -33.51 36.23
C HIS A 520 -0.92 -34.81 35.70
N ASN A 521 0.33 -35.12 36.07
CA ASN A 521 1.08 -36.31 35.64
C ASN A 521 1.14 -36.46 34.09
N GLN A 522 1.49 -35.39 33.38
CA GLN A 522 1.56 -35.32 31.93
C GLN A 522 3.03 -35.30 31.44
N PRO A 523 3.64 -36.46 31.10
CA PRO A 523 5.03 -36.51 30.66
C PRO A 523 5.24 -35.79 29.32
N ASP A 524 4.35 -35.98 28.33
CA ASP A 524 4.48 -35.39 26.99
C ASP A 524 4.43 -33.85 27.00
N GLY A 525 3.65 -33.27 27.92
CA GLY A 525 3.62 -31.82 28.17
C GLY A 525 4.89 -31.35 28.89
N THR A 526 5.41 -32.16 29.81
CA THR A 526 6.65 -31.90 30.55
C THR A 526 7.87 -31.81 29.61
N VAL A 527 8.00 -32.71 28.62
CA VAL A 527 9.08 -32.70 27.60
C VAL A 527 9.28 -31.31 26.99
N ARG A 528 8.18 -30.63 26.62
CA ARG A 528 8.21 -29.38 25.84
C ARG A 528 8.60 -28.14 26.63
N LEU A 529 8.77 -28.27 27.94
CA LEU A 529 8.99 -27.16 28.89
C LEU A 529 10.37 -27.21 29.54
N VAL A 530 11.13 -28.28 29.28
CA VAL A 530 12.47 -28.54 29.79
C VAL A 530 13.46 -28.69 28.64
N THR A 531 14.76 -28.60 28.89
CA THR A 531 15.77 -29.01 27.91
C THR A 531 15.80 -30.54 27.79
N ASP A 532 16.20 -31.06 26.62
CA ASP A 532 16.43 -32.50 26.44
C ASP A 532 17.38 -33.04 27.53
N ASP A 533 18.40 -32.25 27.87
CA ASP A 533 19.41 -32.54 28.88
C ASP A 533 18.82 -32.66 30.30
N PHE A 534 17.80 -31.85 30.66
CA PHE A 534 17.05 -31.98 31.92
C PHE A 534 16.03 -33.13 31.85
N TYR A 535 15.40 -33.34 30.70
CA TYR A 535 14.49 -34.48 30.49
C TYR A 535 15.21 -35.81 30.71
N ASP A 536 16.40 -35.97 30.14
CA ASP A 536 17.23 -37.18 30.30
C ASP A 536 17.80 -37.36 31.72
N ARG A 537 17.97 -36.26 32.47
CA ARG A 537 18.35 -36.30 33.89
C ARG A 537 17.20 -36.72 34.81
N VAL A 538 15.98 -36.27 34.54
CA VAL A 538 14.86 -36.28 35.51
C VAL A 538 13.72 -37.21 35.11
N PHE A 539 13.30 -37.22 33.85
CA PHE A 539 12.01 -37.79 33.42
C PHE A 539 12.14 -39.04 32.53
N SER A 540 13.17 -39.15 31.69
CA SER A 540 13.33 -40.20 30.67
C SER A 540 13.31 -41.66 31.18
N LEU A 541 13.46 -41.87 32.49
CA LEU A 541 13.52 -43.18 33.13
C LEU A 541 12.16 -43.65 33.70
N SER A 542 11.07 -42.91 33.47
CA SER A 542 9.75 -43.25 34.01
C SER A 542 8.62 -42.93 33.02
N ASP A 543 7.70 -43.87 32.84
CA ASP A 543 6.47 -43.73 32.04
C ASP A 543 5.43 -42.77 32.68
N SER A 544 5.77 -42.17 33.82
CA SER A 544 4.97 -41.22 34.60
C SER A 544 5.89 -40.23 35.33
N VAL A 545 5.36 -39.06 35.70
CA VAL A 545 6.10 -38.01 36.42
C VAL A 545 6.68 -38.57 37.75
N PRO A 546 8.00 -38.44 38.00
CA PRO A 546 8.63 -38.94 39.22
C PRO A 546 8.08 -38.31 40.50
N GLN A 547 7.99 -39.08 41.58
CA GLN A 547 7.56 -38.57 42.89
C GLN A 547 8.44 -37.42 43.41
N ALA A 548 9.72 -37.39 43.00
CA ALA A 548 10.61 -36.29 43.34
C ALA A 548 10.18 -34.94 42.74
N SER A 549 9.65 -34.93 41.51
CA SER A 549 9.28 -33.70 40.80
C SER A 549 8.15 -32.92 41.49
N TYR A 550 7.36 -33.58 42.35
CA TYR A 550 6.36 -32.92 43.20
C TYR A 550 6.96 -31.93 44.21
N THR A 551 8.26 -32.00 44.51
CA THR A 551 8.93 -30.97 45.33
C THR A 551 8.99 -29.61 44.62
N ILE A 552 8.99 -29.58 43.28
CA ILE A 552 8.93 -28.33 42.51
C ILE A 552 7.60 -27.62 42.80
N LEU A 553 6.48 -28.35 42.87
CA LEU A 553 5.17 -27.82 43.26
C LEU A 553 5.19 -27.25 44.69
N ASP A 554 5.88 -27.95 45.59
CA ASP A 554 5.98 -27.63 47.02
C ASP A 554 6.69 -26.27 47.27
N TYR A 555 7.59 -25.86 46.37
CA TYR A 555 8.21 -24.53 46.35
C TYR A 555 7.38 -23.49 45.60
N ILE A 556 6.86 -23.82 44.41
CA ILE A 556 6.10 -22.90 43.54
C ILE A 556 4.78 -22.47 44.19
N SER A 557 4.12 -23.35 44.94
CA SER A 557 2.88 -23.06 45.67
C SER A 557 3.08 -22.29 46.98
N SER A 558 4.32 -22.16 47.49
CA SER A 558 4.60 -21.59 48.82
C SER A 558 5.59 -20.42 48.84
N GLY A 559 6.14 -20.01 47.69
CA GLY A 559 7.00 -18.84 47.54
C GLY A 559 6.56 -17.92 46.42
N LYS A 560 6.74 -16.60 46.57
CA LYS A 560 6.66 -15.67 45.43
C LYS A 560 7.92 -15.88 44.55
N PRO A 561 7.81 -16.02 43.22
CA PRO A 561 8.95 -16.06 42.32
C PRO A 561 9.67 -14.70 42.29
N LYS A 562 10.98 -14.72 42.07
CA LYS A 562 11.82 -13.56 41.78
C LYS A 562 12.74 -13.89 40.61
N LEU A 563 12.84 -12.99 39.64
CA LEU A 563 13.78 -13.14 38.54
C LEU A 563 15.16 -12.65 38.95
N LYS A 564 16.20 -13.36 38.52
CA LYS A 564 17.60 -12.97 38.70
C LYS A 564 18.41 -13.36 37.48
N THR A 565 19.31 -12.49 37.05
CA THR A 565 20.40 -12.79 36.12
C THR A 565 21.69 -13.00 36.90
N SER A 566 22.59 -13.85 36.40
CA SER A 566 23.93 -14.01 36.96
C SER A 566 24.88 -12.89 36.50
N ASN A 567 25.03 -11.85 37.32
CA ASN A 567 26.02 -10.80 37.11
C ASN A 567 27.46 -11.34 37.24
N THR A 568 28.36 -10.93 36.35
CA THR A 568 29.71 -11.54 36.20
C THR A 568 30.58 -11.43 37.46
N GLU A 569 30.51 -10.30 38.18
CA GLU A 569 31.30 -10.08 39.39
C GLU A 569 30.81 -10.96 40.56
N GLN A 570 29.49 -11.03 40.78
CA GLN A 570 28.90 -11.95 41.74
C GLN A 570 29.02 -13.40 41.29
N ALA A 571 29.04 -13.72 39.99
CA ALA A 571 29.38 -15.06 39.53
C ALA A 571 30.84 -15.42 39.88
N GLY A 572 31.76 -14.44 39.87
CA GLY A 572 33.13 -14.61 40.37
C GLY A 572 33.21 -14.82 41.88
N GLU A 573 32.56 -13.97 42.67
CA GLU A 573 32.56 -14.10 44.14
C GLU A 573 31.73 -15.27 44.65
N ASP A 574 30.53 -15.55 44.13
CA ASP A 574 29.78 -16.77 44.46
C ASP A 574 30.50 -18.02 43.94
N ALA A 575 31.18 -18.02 42.78
CA ALA A 575 31.94 -19.20 42.37
C ALA A 575 33.22 -19.42 43.21
N THR A 576 33.85 -18.37 43.75
CA THR A 576 35.02 -18.51 44.64
C THR A 576 34.64 -18.75 46.10
N MET A 577 33.56 -18.14 46.60
CA MET A 577 32.93 -18.50 47.87
C MET A 577 32.35 -19.91 47.83
N GLN A 578 31.67 -20.33 46.75
CA GLN A 578 31.24 -21.71 46.60
C GLN A 578 32.43 -22.64 46.39
N ALA A 579 33.49 -22.29 45.63
CA ALA A 579 34.69 -23.12 45.56
C ALA A 579 35.44 -23.26 46.92
N SER A 580 35.16 -22.41 47.91
CA SER A 580 35.71 -22.51 49.28
C SER A 580 34.69 -22.95 50.35
N LEU A 581 33.39 -22.91 50.08
CA LEU A 581 32.29 -23.41 50.94
C LEU A 581 31.75 -24.78 50.49
N ILE A 582 32.03 -25.20 49.25
CA ILE A 582 31.96 -26.59 48.79
C ILE A 582 33.13 -27.34 49.46
N GLN A 583 32.94 -27.60 50.75
CA GLN A 583 33.30 -28.90 51.28
C GLN A 583 32.60 -29.97 50.41
N PRO A 584 33.20 -31.14 50.17
CA PRO A 584 32.70 -32.16 49.23
C PRO A 584 31.34 -32.79 49.59
N ASN A 585 30.63 -32.24 50.58
CA ASN A 585 29.33 -32.67 51.09
C ASN A 585 28.20 -31.62 50.91
N GLN A 586 28.43 -30.44 50.33
CA GLN A 586 27.32 -29.53 49.99
C GLN A 586 26.44 -30.13 48.87
N PRO A 587 25.10 -30.13 48.99
CA PRO A 587 24.21 -30.80 48.04
C PRO A 587 23.81 -29.89 46.87
N SER A 588 24.11 -30.32 45.65
CA SER A 588 23.40 -29.89 44.44
C SER A 588 22.67 -31.07 43.79
N VAL A 589 21.59 -30.80 43.05
CA VAL A 589 20.79 -31.84 42.39
C VAL A 589 21.41 -32.22 41.03
N ALA A 590 21.88 -31.23 40.25
CA ALA A 590 22.83 -31.42 39.16
C ALA A 590 24.11 -30.61 39.38
N ARG A 591 25.09 -30.73 38.46
CA ARG A 591 26.31 -29.90 38.42
C ARG A 591 26.16 -28.73 37.45
N TYR A 592 25.11 -27.95 37.60
CA TYR A 592 24.97 -26.71 36.85
C TYR A 592 26.02 -25.69 37.35
N GLN A 593 26.91 -25.27 36.47
CA GLN A 593 27.80 -24.14 36.71
C GLN A 593 27.15 -22.92 36.04
N PRO A 594 26.65 -21.94 36.82
CA PRO A 594 26.05 -20.74 36.24
C PRO A 594 27.10 -19.97 35.46
N LYS A 595 26.85 -19.79 34.16
CA LYS A 595 27.55 -18.86 33.28
C LYS A 595 27.08 -17.45 33.61
N SER A 596 27.80 -16.43 33.12
CA SER A 596 27.36 -15.04 33.24
C SER A 596 26.20 -14.78 32.27
N GLY A 597 25.11 -14.19 32.76
CA GLY A 597 23.91 -13.89 31.97
C GLY A 597 22.82 -14.97 31.94
N ASP A 598 23.03 -16.12 32.59
CA ASP A 598 21.98 -17.12 32.78
C ASP A 598 20.81 -16.53 33.59
N LEU A 599 19.57 -16.92 33.24
CA LEU A 599 18.34 -16.42 33.83
C LEU A 599 17.75 -17.45 34.81
N PHE A 600 17.38 -16.99 36.00
CA PHE A 600 16.85 -17.83 37.07
C PHE A 600 15.50 -17.34 37.59
N VAL A 601 14.59 -18.28 37.84
CA VAL A 601 13.38 -18.04 38.65
C VAL A 601 13.64 -18.59 40.06
N GLU A 602 13.70 -17.69 41.05
CA GLU A 602 13.98 -18.00 42.45
C GLU A 602 12.70 -18.00 43.30
N PHE A 603 12.41 -19.13 43.96
CA PHE A 603 11.32 -19.30 44.91
C PHE A 603 11.88 -19.36 46.33
N THR A 604 11.68 -18.30 47.10
CA THR A 604 12.03 -18.26 48.53
C THR A 604 10.85 -18.73 49.38
N THR A 605 11.08 -19.72 50.25
CA THR A 605 10.06 -20.30 51.14
C THR A 605 10.60 -20.48 52.56
N ARG A 606 9.73 -20.88 53.50
CA ARG A 606 10.17 -21.31 54.85
C ARG A 606 10.99 -22.62 54.85
N LYS A 607 11.02 -23.38 53.75
CA LYS A 607 11.74 -24.67 53.62
C LYS A 607 13.16 -24.52 53.05
N GLY A 608 13.45 -23.38 52.41
CA GLY A 608 14.68 -23.10 51.68
C GLY A 608 14.44 -22.17 50.49
N VAL A 609 15.43 -22.06 49.61
CA VAL A 609 15.35 -21.32 48.34
C VAL A 609 15.59 -22.28 47.18
N MET A 610 14.65 -22.35 46.24
CA MET A 610 14.80 -23.06 44.97
C MET A 610 15.10 -22.06 43.85
N LYS A 611 16.14 -22.30 43.05
CA LYS A 611 16.40 -21.59 41.80
C LYS A 611 16.16 -22.57 40.64
N LEU A 612 15.29 -22.21 39.70
CA LEU A 612 15.17 -22.90 38.42
C LEU A 612 15.97 -22.13 37.37
N ALA A 613 16.90 -22.80 36.70
CA ALA A 613 17.69 -22.23 35.62
C ALA A 613 16.92 -22.33 34.30
N LEU A 614 16.90 -21.25 33.52
CA LEU A 614 16.28 -21.20 32.21
C LEU A 614 17.34 -21.08 31.11
N LEU A 615 17.18 -21.89 30.06
CA LEU A 615 17.99 -21.84 28.84
C LEU A 615 17.08 -21.48 27.66
N GLU A 616 17.53 -20.60 26.77
CA GLU A 616 16.82 -20.31 25.52
C GLU A 616 17.14 -21.37 24.47
N GLU A 617 16.11 -22.06 23.98
CA GLU A 617 16.21 -23.13 22.99
C GLU A 617 15.08 -22.96 21.96
N ASP A 618 15.43 -22.89 20.67
CA ASP A 618 14.53 -22.52 19.56
C ASP A 618 13.79 -21.18 19.75
N GLY A 619 14.40 -20.21 20.44
CA GLY A 619 13.78 -18.92 20.78
C GLY A 619 12.78 -18.98 21.93
N LEU A 620 12.81 -20.04 22.74
CA LEU A 620 11.91 -20.26 23.86
C LEU A 620 12.69 -20.63 25.13
N LEU A 621 12.45 -19.92 26.24
CA LEU A 621 13.02 -20.27 27.55
C LEU A 621 12.45 -21.60 28.06
N ARG A 622 13.30 -22.63 28.22
CA ARG A 622 12.98 -23.95 28.82
C ARG A 622 13.74 -24.12 30.14
N VAL A 623 13.25 -24.98 31.04
CA VAL A 623 13.91 -25.27 32.33
C VAL A 623 15.05 -26.27 32.13
N ASP A 624 16.28 -25.88 32.51
CA ASP A 624 17.49 -26.68 32.32
C ASP A 624 18.08 -27.30 33.61
N ASP A 625 17.89 -26.66 34.77
CA ASP A 625 18.21 -27.26 36.08
C ASP A 625 17.35 -26.72 37.23
N ALA A 626 17.31 -27.48 38.33
CA ALA A 626 16.59 -27.17 39.56
C ALA A 626 17.51 -27.25 40.80
N LEU A 627 18.02 -26.09 41.22
CA LEU A 627 18.94 -25.94 42.36
C LEU A 627 18.15 -25.63 43.65
N VAL A 628 17.92 -26.65 44.48
CA VAL A 628 17.22 -26.50 45.77
C VAL A 628 18.22 -26.35 46.92
N THR A 629 18.38 -25.13 47.44
CA THR A 629 19.20 -24.83 48.62
C THR A 629 18.36 -24.86 49.89
N THR A 630 18.57 -25.87 50.75
CA THR A 630 17.88 -25.97 52.05
C THR A 630 18.81 -25.80 53.22
N THR A 631 18.42 -24.98 54.20
CA THR A 631 19.03 -24.90 55.52
C THR A 631 18.66 -26.13 56.37
N GLY A 632 19.33 -27.25 56.12
CA GLY A 632 19.32 -28.43 57.02
C GLY A 632 18.09 -29.34 56.95
N ASN A 633 17.34 -29.36 55.84
CA ASN A 633 16.12 -30.14 55.72
C ASN A 633 16.38 -31.58 55.22
N PRO A 634 16.07 -32.65 56.01
CA PRO A 634 16.27 -34.04 55.57
C PRO A 634 15.39 -34.46 54.39
N VAL A 635 14.36 -33.67 54.02
CA VAL A 635 13.57 -33.91 52.81
C VAL A 635 14.42 -33.71 51.54
N ALA A 636 15.40 -32.80 51.52
CA ALA A 636 16.26 -32.59 50.35
C ALA A 636 17.25 -33.75 50.14
N GLU A 637 17.85 -34.28 51.21
CA GLU A 637 18.65 -35.51 51.13
C GLU A 637 17.79 -36.73 50.76
N ARG A 638 16.55 -36.82 51.26
CA ARG A 638 15.60 -37.84 50.78
C ARG A 638 15.25 -37.66 49.30
N LEU A 639 15.08 -36.44 48.80
CA LEU A 639 14.80 -36.20 47.39
C LEU A 639 15.94 -36.70 46.50
N LYS A 640 17.15 -36.27 46.83
CA LYS A 640 18.42 -36.70 46.24
C LYS A 640 18.63 -38.21 46.33
N GLN A 641 18.26 -38.85 47.44
CA GLN A 641 18.38 -40.29 47.64
C GLN A 641 17.29 -41.08 46.88
N THR A 642 16.04 -40.60 46.88
CA THR A 642 14.91 -41.17 46.12
C THR A 642 15.17 -41.07 44.63
N MET A 643 15.53 -39.90 44.09
CA MET A 643 15.89 -39.77 42.67
C MET A 643 17.03 -40.71 42.30
N ARG A 644 18.12 -40.78 43.10
CA ARG A 644 19.23 -41.71 42.84
C ARG A 644 18.81 -43.18 42.94
N MET A 645 17.89 -43.54 43.84
CA MET A 645 17.33 -44.90 43.96
C MET A 645 16.37 -45.24 42.82
N GLU A 646 15.48 -44.34 42.43
CA GLU A 646 14.57 -44.50 41.29
C GLU A 646 15.38 -44.61 39.98
N LEU A 647 16.37 -43.73 39.74
CA LEU A 647 17.32 -43.85 38.63
C LEU A 647 18.04 -45.21 38.62
N ALA A 648 18.56 -45.66 39.78
CA ALA A 648 19.26 -46.94 39.86
C ALA A 648 18.30 -48.14 39.64
N THR A 649 17.09 -48.07 40.18
CA THR A 649 16.07 -49.13 40.08
C THR A 649 15.54 -49.20 38.66
N ARG A 650 15.09 -48.09 38.07
CA ARG A 650 14.62 -48.02 36.67
C ARG A 650 15.72 -48.35 35.66
N ARG A 651 16.98 -48.00 35.89
CA ARG A 651 18.11 -48.49 35.05
C ARG A 651 18.28 -50.00 35.15
N THR A 652 18.08 -50.59 36.33
CA THR A 652 18.12 -52.05 36.52
C THR A 652 16.92 -52.72 35.86
N GLU A 653 15.72 -52.18 36.01
CA GLU A 653 14.49 -52.68 35.37
C GLU A 653 14.53 -52.55 33.84
N ASN A 654 15.04 -51.45 33.29
CA ASN A 654 15.21 -51.29 31.86
C ASN A 654 16.28 -52.24 31.32
N MET A 655 17.40 -52.45 32.02
CA MET A 655 18.37 -53.48 31.65
C MET A 655 17.74 -54.89 31.65
N ILE A 656 16.89 -55.20 32.64
CA ILE A 656 16.12 -56.45 32.69
C ILE A 656 15.11 -56.52 31.52
N ARG A 657 14.39 -55.43 31.21
CA ARG A 657 13.45 -55.36 30.07
C ARG A 657 14.17 -55.54 28.73
N THR A 658 15.35 -54.95 28.52
CA THR A 658 16.13 -55.14 27.28
C THR A 658 16.59 -56.59 27.11
N VAL A 659 17.06 -57.23 28.19
CA VAL A 659 17.43 -58.66 28.17
C VAL A 659 16.21 -59.57 27.96
N ALA A 660 15.07 -59.23 28.56
CA ALA A 660 13.82 -59.97 28.37
C ALA A 660 13.25 -59.82 26.95
N ALA A 661 13.28 -58.60 26.37
CA ALA A 661 12.81 -58.34 25.01
C ALA A 661 13.67 -59.06 23.96
N GLN A 662 14.99 -59.11 24.14
CA GLN A 662 15.88 -59.95 23.32
C GLN A 662 15.61 -61.47 23.44
N SER A 663 14.78 -61.89 24.41
CA SER A 663 14.43 -63.29 24.66
C SER A 663 13.04 -63.69 24.14
N SER A 664 12.27 -62.79 23.52
CA SER A 664 10.85 -63.03 23.18
C SER A 664 10.44 -62.68 21.74
N GLU A 665 11.27 -62.96 20.73
CA GLU A 665 10.88 -62.91 19.31
C GLU A 665 10.52 -64.29 18.74
N GLN A 666 9.28 -64.74 18.98
CA GLN A 666 8.56 -65.62 18.04
C GLN A 666 7.05 -65.27 18.04
N PRO A 667 6.44 -64.96 16.87
CA PRO A 667 5.02 -64.57 16.77
C PRO A 667 4.09 -65.74 16.40
N LEU A 668 2.76 -65.49 16.47
CA LEU A 668 1.59 -66.06 15.74
C LEU A 668 0.34 -66.08 16.69
N PRO A 669 -0.93 -66.19 16.22
CA PRO A 669 -1.60 -65.14 15.43
C PRO A 669 -3.11 -64.90 15.76
N GLY A 670 -3.47 -63.64 16.06
CA GLY A 670 -4.79 -63.04 15.72
C GLY A 670 -6.09 -63.50 16.43
N VAL A 671 -7.11 -62.62 16.37
CA VAL A 671 -8.60 -62.77 16.45
C VAL A 671 -9.19 -61.41 16.92
N SER A 672 -10.45 -61.10 16.59
CA SER A 672 -10.94 -59.71 16.44
C SER A 672 -12.39 -59.45 16.94
N ILE A 673 -12.73 -58.16 17.18
CA ILE A 673 -14.08 -57.50 17.30
C ILE A 673 -15.08 -58.01 18.38
N PRO A 674 -16.23 -57.34 18.68
CA PRO A 674 -16.66 -55.92 18.50
C PRO A 674 -17.40 -55.24 19.72
N GLY A 675 -17.62 -53.91 19.65
CA GLY A 675 -18.77 -53.21 20.30
C GLY A 675 -18.55 -52.61 21.72
N MET A 676 -19.42 -51.73 22.26
CA MET A 676 -20.59 -51.05 21.66
C MET A 676 -21.06 -49.79 22.46
N THR A 677 -21.34 -48.69 21.73
CA THR A 677 -22.35 -47.59 21.92
C THR A 677 -22.66 -46.86 23.26
N HIS A 678 -23.24 -45.65 23.06
CA HIS A 678 -23.92 -44.73 24.01
C HIS A 678 -23.00 -43.76 24.78
N SER A 679 -23.42 -42.54 25.16
CA SER A 679 -24.74 -41.86 25.03
C SER A 679 -24.62 -40.35 24.78
N THR A 680 -25.74 -39.60 24.75
CA THR A 680 -25.82 -38.13 24.57
C THR A 680 -26.68 -37.43 25.65
N GLY A 681 -26.49 -36.12 25.83
CA GLY A 681 -27.55 -35.20 26.32
C GLY A 681 -27.16 -34.17 27.39
N SER A 682 -27.26 -32.86 27.08
CA SER A 682 -27.37 -31.73 28.01
C SER A 682 -27.84 -30.45 27.28
N LEU A 683 -28.87 -29.79 27.82
CA LEU A 683 -29.44 -28.45 27.54
C LEU A 683 -30.48 -28.17 28.67
N PRO A 684 -30.96 -26.93 28.95
CA PRO A 684 -30.70 -25.64 28.30
C PRO A 684 -30.33 -24.48 29.28
N ASP A 685 -30.44 -23.26 28.73
CA ASP A 685 -30.54 -21.89 29.27
C ASP A 685 -31.62 -21.73 30.40
N GLU A 686 -31.88 -20.61 31.08
CA GLU A 686 -31.47 -19.18 31.07
C GLU A 686 -31.74 -18.61 32.52
N ALA A 687 -31.72 -17.33 32.98
CA ALA A 687 -31.59 -15.96 32.43
C ALA A 687 -31.18 -14.93 33.52
N GLY A 688 -30.52 -13.83 33.15
CA GLY A 688 -30.65 -12.49 33.78
C GLY A 688 -30.02 -12.21 35.16
N GLN A 689 -29.72 -10.96 35.58
CA GLN A 689 -29.74 -9.60 34.98
C GLN A 689 -28.95 -8.67 35.97
N VAL A 690 -28.51 -7.41 35.77
CA VAL A 690 -28.22 -6.40 34.70
C VAL A 690 -27.57 -5.22 35.49
N SER A 691 -26.63 -4.38 35.03
CA SER A 691 -26.07 -4.02 33.72
C SER A 691 -24.54 -3.83 33.75
N ILE A 692 -23.87 -3.91 32.60
CA ILE A 692 -22.50 -3.39 32.33
C ILE A 692 -22.46 -2.87 30.86
N ASP A 693 -23.54 -2.23 30.40
CA ASP A 693 -24.04 -2.54 29.06
C ASP A 693 -23.27 -1.87 27.90
N GLU A 694 -22.64 -0.72 28.08
CA GLU A 694 -21.87 -0.06 27.00
C GLU A 694 -20.50 -0.70 26.79
N GLN A 695 -19.78 -1.02 27.88
CA GLN A 695 -18.53 -1.80 27.79
C GLN A 695 -18.80 -3.24 27.36
N THR A 696 -19.91 -3.84 27.78
CA THR A 696 -20.32 -5.18 27.33
C THR A 696 -20.79 -5.17 25.87
N ALA A 697 -21.41 -4.09 25.38
CA ALA A 697 -21.72 -3.96 23.94
C ALA A 697 -20.44 -3.94 23.10
N LEU A 698 -19.41 -3.21 23.54
CA LEU A 698 -18.09 -3.22 22.88
C LEU A 698 -17.43 -4.60 22.97
N LYS A 699 -17.39 -5.21 24.18
CA LYS A 699 -16.85 -6.56 24.41
C LYS A 699 -17.53 -7.59 23.49
N ASN A 700 -18.86 -7.60 23.44
CA ASN A 700 -19.64 -8.57 22.66
C ASN A 700 -19.50 -8.33 21.15
N ALA A 701 -19.52 -7.08 20.68
CA ALA A 701 -19.35 -6.78 19.25
C ALA A 701 -17.97 -7.20 18.72
N LEU A 702 -16.91 -7.07 19.54
CA LEU A 702 -15.58 -7.59 19.20
C LEU A 702 -15.52 -9.12 19.32
N TYR A 703 -16.19 -9.72 20.30
CA TYR A 703 -16.21 -11.17 20.54
C TYR A 703 -16.96 -11.93 19.44
N GLU A 704 -18.16 -11.49 19.04
CA GLU A 704 -18.95 -12.09 17.96
C GLU A 704 -18.24 -12.00 16.61
N LYS A 705 -17.61 -10.85 16.33
CA LYS A 705 -16.98 -10.56 15.02
C LYS A 705 -15.69 -11.35 14.77
N TYR A 706 -14.98 -11.77 15.82
CA TYR A 706 -13.66 -12.41 15.68
C TYR A 706 -13.52 -13.77 16.39
N GLY A 707 -14.26 -14.03 17.47
CA GLY A 707 -14.13 -15.24 18.29
C GLY A 707 -14.57 -16.55 17.61
N ASN A 708 -15.33 -16.48 16.51
CA ASN A 708 -15.84 -17.63 15.77
C ASN A 708 -15.08 -17.91 14.45
N THR A 709 -13.81 -17.52 14.36
CA THR A 709 -12.96 -17.84 13.19
C THR A 709 -12.12 -19.09 13.49
N PRO A 710 -12.53 -20.31 13.07
CA PRO A 710 -11.72 -21.50 13.29
C PRO A 710 -10.44 -21.44 12.45
N ASP A 711 -9.33 -21.94 13.01
CA ASP A 711 -8.05 -22.03 12.32
C ASP A 711 -8.21 -22.74 10.97
N ARG A 712 -7.77 -22.08 9.90
CA ARG A 712 -7.86 -22.59 8.52
C ARG A 712 -6.79 -23.66 8.30
N GLN A 713 -7.02 -24.85 8.84
CA GLN A 713 -6.10 -25.99 8.74
C GLN A 713 -5.72 -26.25 7.28
N VAL A 714 -4.44 -26.08 6.98
CA VAL A 714 -3.86 -26.42 5.68
C VAL A 714 -3.80 -27.94 5.58
N GLN A 715 -4.63 -28.53 4.71
CA GLN A 715 -4.57 -29.96 4.44
C GLN A 715 -3.22 -30.33 3.79
N PRO A 716 -2.46 -31.29 4.34
CA PRO A 716 -1.24 -31.78 3.70
C PRO A 716 -1.61 -32.69 2.52
N THR A 717 -1.18 -32.34 1.31
CA THR A 717 -1.44 -33.11 0.10
C THR A 717 -0.65 -34.43 0.14
N ALA A 718 -1.34 -35.58 0.12
CA ALA A 718 -0.70 -36.88 0.10
C ALA A 718 -0.04 -37.18 -1.26
N GLY A 719 1.22 -37.61 -1.28
CA GLY A 719 1.98 -37.84 -2.52
C GLY A 719 3.14 -38.84 -2.42
N ALA A 720 2.92 -40.04 -2.98
CA ALA A 720 3.91 -41.00 -3.48
C ALA A 720 5.05 -41.50 -2.54
N THR A 721 4.84 -42.69 -1.95
CA THR A 721 5.92 -43.61 -1.54
C THR A 721 6.48 -44.33 -2.78
N PRO A 722 7.82 -44.48 -2.95
CA PRO A 722 8.38 -45.25 -4.06
C PRO A 722 8.35 -46.76 -3.81
N GLN A 723 7.99 -47.55 -4.83
CA GLN A 723 8.15 -49.01 -4.82
C GLN A 723 9.17 -49.48 -5.88
N THR A 724 10.06 -50.39 -5.48
CA THR A 724 11.04 -51.02 -6.36
C THR A 724 10.75 -52.52 -6.54
N ALA A 725 10.41 -52.94 -7.76
CA ALA A 725 10.44 -54.34 -8.17
C ALA A 725 10.78 -54.45 -9.66
N ARG A 726 11.40 -55.56 -10.07
CA ARG A 726 11.80 -55.82 -11.46
C ARG A 726 11.04 -57.02 -12.05
N LYS A 727 10.89 -56.95 -13.38
CA LYS A 727 10.86 -58.00 -14.43
C LYS A 727 9.51 -58.62 -14.83
N PRO A 728 9.39 -59.16 -16.08
CA PRO A 728 10.20 -58.95 -17.28
C PRO A 728 9.39 -58.60 -18.56
N ILE A 729 10.15 -58.34 -19.62
CA ILE A 729 9.85 -58.22 -21.06
C ILE A 729 8.72 -59.13 -21.59
N ASP A 730 7.90 -58.58 -22.51
CA ASP A 730 7.55 -59.24 -23.78
C ASP A 730 7.51 -58.19 -24.92
N ILE A 731 7.44 -58.61 -26.19
CA ILE A 731 7.73 -57.80 -27.40
C ILE A 731 6.60 -57.94 -28.44
N ASP A 732 6.20 -56.86 -29.13
CA ASP A 732 5.98 -56.84 -30.59
C ASP A 732 5.67 -55.44 -31.19
N GLU A 733 6.00 -55.32 -32.48
CA GLU A 733 5.50 -54.48 -33.62
C GLU A 733 4.69 -53.16 -33.39
N ALA A 734 4.81 -52.08 -34.19
CA ALA A 734 5.67 -51.75 -35.36
C ALA A 734 5.75 -50.20 -35.62
N MET A 735 6.59 -49.76 -36.58
CA MET A 735 6.68 -48.37 -37.09
C MET A 735 5.84 -48.14 -38.38
N PRO A 736 5.51 -46.88 -38.77
CA PRO A 736 6.39 -46.00 -39.57
C PRO A 736 6.55 -44.58 -38.93
N ALA A 737 7.61 -43.76 -39.11
CA ALA A 737 8.31 -43.26 -40.31
C ALA A 737 7.47 -42.25 -41.16
N GLN A 738 7.86 -40.99 -41.39
CA GLN A 738 9.03 -40.16 -40.99
C GLN A 738 8.54 -38.82 -40.35
N THR A 739 9.04 -37.57 -40.49
CA THR A 739 10.08 -36.90 -41.32
C THR A 739 10.53 -35.57 -40.66
N THR A 740 11.62 -34.94 -41.14
CA THR A 740 12.09 -33.55 -40.84
C THR A 740 12.55 -32.91 -42.17
N PRO A 741 12.63 -31.55 -42.36
CA PRO A 741 13.55 -30.67 -41.61
C PRO A 741 13.11 -29.19 -41.41
N GLY A 742 13.92 -28.42 -40.67
CA GLY A 742 13.88 -26.95 -40.73
C GLY A 742 14.33 -26.23 -39.46
N ALA A 743 15.53 -25.64 -39.46
CA ALA A 743 16.01 -24.73 -38.42
C ALA A 743 16.54 -23.43 -39.06
N PRO A 744 16.49 -22.30 -38.33
CA PRO A 744 17.68 -21.43 -38.32
C PRO A 744 18.10 -20.96 -36.91
N ARG A 745 19.29 -20.34 -36.87
CA ARG A 745 20.06 -20.01 -35.67
C ARG A 745 19.57 -18.78 -34.90
N ALA A 746 19.70 -18.90 -33.57
CA ALA A 746 20.21 -17.92 -32.60
C ALA A 746 20.43 -16.45 -33.01
N VAL A 747 19.96 -15.55 -32.13
CA VAL A 747 20.45 -14.18 -31.93
C VAL A 747 21.06 -14.09 -30.52
N ALA A 748 22.06 -13.23 -30.32
CA ALA A 748 22.86 -13.18 -29.09
C ALA A 748 22.36 -12.14 -28.07
N SER A 749 22.48 -12.47 -26.78
CA SER A 749 22.25 -11.54 -25.66
C SER A 749 23.56 -10.85 -25.25
N PRO A 750 23.64 -9.50 -25.22
CA PRO A 750 24.80 -8.80 -24.67
C PRO A 750 24.71 -8.62 -23.15
N GLN A 751 25.77 -9.05 -22.46
CA GLN A 751 26.38 -8.42 -21.28
C GLN A 751 25.47 -7.82 -20.20
N ARG A 752 25.28 -8.55 -19.09
CA ARG A 752 25.26 -7.91 -17.76
C ARG A 752 26.69 -7.52 -17.39
N LEU A 753 26.91 -6.26 -17.04
CA LEU A 753 28.08 -5.84 -16.25
C LEU A 753 27.71 -5.84 -14.76
N GLN A 754 28.70 -6.09 -13.91
CA GLN A 754 28.57 -6.05 -12.46
C GLN A 754 29.01 -4.67 -11.92
N THR A 755 28.41 -4.25 -10.82
CA THR A 755 29.10 -3.48 -9.78
C THR A 755 28.50 -3.84 -8.42
N ASN A 756 29.35 -3.93 -7.40
CA ASN A 756 29.01 -4.25 -6.02
C ASN A 756 29.09 -2.99 -5.14
N GLU A 757 28.87 -3.20 -3.83
CA GLU A 757 29.14 -2.29 -2.70
C GLU A 757 28.19 -1.08 -2.60
N HIS A 758 27.46 -0.86 -1.50
CA HIS A 758 27.80 -0.79 -0.06
C HIS A 758 28.59 0.47 0.35
N LEU A 759 28.14 1.06 1.48
CA LEU A 759 28.69 2.20 2.21
C LEU A 759 28.63 3.56 1.50
N LEU A 760 27.81 4.47 2.05
CA LEU A 760 28.33 5.63 2.78
C LEU A 760 27.18 6.38 3.49
N LEU A 761 27.04 6.15 4.79
CA LEU A 761 26.44 7.12 5.73
C LEU A 761 27.59 7.78 6.48
N GLN A 762 27.66 9.10 6.47
CA GLN A 762 28.49 9.89 7.39
C GLN A 762 27.73 11.16 7.83
N PRO A 763 27.89 11.61 9.08
CA PRO A 763 27.20 12.78 9.61
C PRO A 763 27.81 14.10 9.12
N ILE A 764 27.00 15.15 9.14
CA ILE A 764 27.41 16.53 8.88
C ILE A 764 28.16 17.05 10.13
N PRO A 765 29.32 17.73 9.99
CA PRO A 765 29.98 18.39 11.11
C PRO A 765 29.23 19.65 11.56
N ILE A 766 29.29 19.95 12.86
CA ILE A 766 28.73 21.16 13.46
C ILE A 766 29.87 22.14 13.73
N ASP A 767 29.78 23.35 13.15
CA ASP A 767 30.35 24.63 13.62
C ASP A 767 29.58 25.77 12.92
#